data_AF-A0A964QT39-F1
#
_entry.id   AF-A0A964QT39-F1
#
_cell.length_a   1.000
_cell.length_b   1.000
_cell.length_c   1.000
_cell.angle_alpha   90.00
_cell.angle_beta   90.00
_cell.angle_gamma   90.00
#
_symmetry.space_group_name_H-M   'P 1'
#
loop_
_entity.id
_entity.type
_entity.pdbx_description
1 polymer ?
#
loop_
_entity_poly.entity_id
_entity_poly.type
_entity_poly.pdbx_seq_one_letter_code
_entity_poly.pdbx_strand_id
1 'polypeptide(L)'
;MLTSRQVEYLSKVKQVNPSLNESSARTMLVGIGWMPQDVEEGVVFLKPSPVYNGQKIPLTNVAEQSQIPISNQTVLPQTVEPTPLESTVLNSANISPVQSVTISPGPSSVTQGDALKKGNHHFLIFSVVGLLVFLMVGISAYAYFFALGPFSKPPYDESNLLSGIFGSFDRINSTSYKLSLSAMVSPRDEDARPFKLTLPDGQDQSLLFGRDQDRFRDFDQIMLGLQNYISKNKKYPANLAILSVNSNDPLGGQYGYVVISGGKSFALTIAFETEEAANAIKKSSSEMFSAGKTVTFTEKNISSNYYFTGKPQQPVFLEIFGSVDEYANYIPLSLDSSLSFLGTVERSSANADGHFQIIGQAAFEDSKFIFDTELSKIGDNLFARVNKVPSVFSSFVDFSKIIGLWIKMTPQDIANSDYSPFSKLTADGATEEIYNNAKILASEQIKLFVEIANDEKALVINGLPVKEKLDGVSVYKYDLKLERTRIVNFYKRLVRDFENRFGGRSFVVSSPEILAYLDSPAFTQIFDYLNQNNFLTLWADEKGFPVKFVYTMRFVPKDEVSRMKEKQVSLSFGVKLSDINKPIILSEPTNTMSFADATTALTGMSKEDYLAKKEETAVKKIREALNVYKILFNRYPVSLSELTTINVIPNKAETKENKISTPVVEEYVGDKAYYEKIYNNTQILKTVPLDAYTNSPFAYSKSGNGYKLAYTLTHSAYKQGSSLSPLFDIDYSNPKQQKIILRYVEGLNTANELNLSVEVLDRSKIDTDVDGVPDFFEDYIGTNKFKKDTDGDGYSDSQEILSDSNPSGAGRLEKKSSNFNF
;
A
#
# COMPACT_ATOMS: atom_id res chain seq x y z
N MET A 1 11.03 6.83 10.00
CA MET A 1 11.24 5.88 8.89
C MET A 1 12.61 6.14 8.27
N LEU A 2 13.52 5.20 8.44
CA LEU A 2 14.87 5.20 7.85
C LEU A 2 14.84 5.39 6.33
N THR A 3 15.68 6.28 5.82
CA THR A 3 15.92 6.47 4.38
C THR A 3 16.62 5.26 3.77
N SER A 4 16.53 5.08 2.45
CA SER A 4 17.20 3.98 1.74
C SER A 4 18.71 3.96 1.95
N ARG A 5 19.35 5.13 2.11
CA ARG A 5 20.78 5.25 2.42
C ARG A 5 21.11 4.80 3.84
N GLN A 6 20.24 5.11 4.81
CA GLN A 6 20.39 4.66 6.19
C GLN A 6 20.24 3.13 6.28
N VAL A 7 19.27 2.55 5.57
CA VAL A 7 19.09 1.09 5.49
C VAL A 7 20.31 0.39 4.85
N GLU A 8 20.85 0.96 3.76
CA GLU A 8 22.05 0.42 3.12
C GLU A 8 23.29 0.48 4.04
N TYR A 9 23.45 1.59 4.77
CA TYR A 9 24.51 1.75 5.75
C TYR A 9 24.40 0.72 6.88
N LEU A 10 23.20 0.57 7.47
CA LEU A 10 22.97 -0.39 8.56
C LEU A 10 23.13 -1.84 8.08
N SER A 11 22.80 -2.14 6.82
CA SER A 11 23.01 -3.47 6.23
C SER A 11 24.51 -3.81 6.16
N LYS A 12 25.36 -2.85 5.79
CA LYS A 12 26.83 -3.01 5.79
C LYS A 12 27.36 -3.18 7.21
N VAL A 13 26.86 -2.39 8.17
CA VAL A 13 27.24 -2.52 9.59
C VAL A 13 26.87 -3.91 10.12
N LYS A 14 25.68 -4.41 9.81
CA LYS A 14 25.21 -5.74 10.23
C LYS A 14 26.04 -6.87 9.61
N GLN A 15 26.52 -6.70 8.39
CA GLN A 15 27.38 -7.66 7.71
C GLN A 15 28.80 -7.69 8.30
N VAL A 16 29.32 -6.53 8.72
CA VAL A 16 30.69 -6.40 9.27
C VAL A 16 30.73 -6.74 10.77
N ASN A 17 29.68 -6.41 11.52
CA ASN A 17 29.60 -6.66 12.97
C ASN A 17 28.20 -7.17 13.38
N PRO A 18 27.89 -8.45 13.12
CA PRO A 18 26.56 -9.03 13.38
C PRO A 18 26.21 -9.14 14.87
N SER A 19 27.17 -8.95 15.77
CA SER A 19 27.03 -9.07 17.22
C SER A 19 27.08 -7.72 17.94
N LEU A 20 26.87 -6.60 17.22
CA LEU A 20 26.94 -5.26 17.77
C LEU A 20 25.84 -5.06 18.82
N ASN A 21 26.23 -4.80 20.07
CA ASN A 21 25.27 -4.54 21.15
C ASN A 21 24.60 -3.17 21.01
N GLU A 22 23.40 -3.02 21.59
CA GLU A 22 22.56 -1.82 21.42
C GLU A 22 23.25 -0.52 21.87
N SER A 23 24.01 -0.55 22.97
CA SER A 23 24.75 0.62 23.46
C SER A 23 25.85 1.07 22.50
N SER A 24 26.55 0.12 21.87
CA SER A 24 27.60 0.38 20.88
C SER A 24 27.00 0.82 19.54
N ALA A 25 25.88 0.24 19.12
CA ALA A 25 25.13 0.67 17.95
C ALA A 25 24.61 2.10 18.10
N ARG A 26 24.04 2.43 19.26
CA ARG A 26 23.53 3.75 19.59
C ARG A 26 24.63 4.80 19.60
N THR A 27 25.74 4.52 20.28
CA THR A 27 26.93 5.40 20.30
C THR A 27 27.49 5.63 18.89
N MET A 28 27.54 4.57 18.06
CA MET A 28 28.02 4.67 16.67
C MET A 28 27.09 5.53 15.80
N LEU A 29 25.77 5.32 15.86
CA LEU A 29 24.79 6.04 15.05
C LEU A 29 24.68 7.52 15.47
N VAL A 30 24.80 7.81 16.78
CA VAL A 30 24.92 9.18 17.28
C VAL A 30 26.24 9.82 16.83
N GLY A 31 27.35 9.08 16.89
CA GLY A 31 28.67 9.57 16.49
C GLY A 31 28.81 9.93 15.01
N ILE A 32 27.91 9.43 14.15
CA ILE A 32 27.81 9.79 12.73
C ILE A 32 26.70 10.82 12.43
N GLY A 33 26.12 11.43 13.47
CA GLY A 33 25.20 12.56 13.36
C GLY A 33 23.74 12.21 13.03
N TRP A 34 23.28 10.99 13.34
CA TRP A 34 21.88 10.63 13.12
C TRP A 34 20.95 11.31 14.14
N MET A 35 19.75 11.69 13.69
CA MET A 35 18.71 12.23 14.57
C MET A 35 18.22 11.16 15.57
N PRO A 36 17.78 11.55 16.78
CA PRO A 36 17.39 10.59 17.83
C PRO A 36 16.38 9.52 17.36
N GLN A 37 15.38 9.93 16.57
CA GLN A 37 14.38 9.03 15.99
C GLN A 37 14.98 7.99 15.02
N ASP A 38 15.98 8.37 14.22
CA ASP A 38 16.64 7.48 13.27
C ASP A 38 17.64 6.55 13.98
N VAL A 39 18.22 7.01 15.10
CA VAL A 39 19.09 6.19 15.96
C VAL A 39 18.29 5.02 16.53
N GLU A 40 17.07 5.24 17.01
CA GLU A 40 16.21 4.16 17.52
C GLU A 40 15.86 3.14 16.44
N GLU A 41 15.42 3.60 15.27
CA GLU A 41 15.09 2.71 14.16
C GLU A 41 16.34 1.94 13.66
N GLY A 42 17.52 2.60 13.65
CA GLY A 42 18.78 1.98 13.29
C GLY A 42 19.27 0.93 14.29
N VAL A 43 19.08 1.17 15.60
CA VAL A 43 19.38 0.18 16.64
C VAL A 43 18.47 -1.03 16.50
N VAL A 44 17.18 -0.84 16.22
CA VAL A 44 16.23 -1.94 15.95
C VAL A 44 16.65 -2.75 14.73
N PHE A 45 17.05 -2.09 13.64
CA PHE A 45 17.52 -2.77 12.43
C PHE A 45 18.76 -3.65 12.67
N LEU A 46 19.68 -3.18 13.52
CA LEU A 46 20.94 -3.88 13.82
C LEU A 46 20.78 -5.03 14.82
N LYS A 47 19.61 -5.21 15.44
CA LYS A 47 19.38 -6.33 16.36
C LYS A 47 19.65 -7.68 15.67
N PRO A 48 20.38 -8.60 16.32
CA PRO A 48 20.50 -9.98 15.85
C PRO A 48 19.12 -10.66 15.91
N SER A 49 18.79 -11.46 14.89
CA SER A 49 17.58 -12.29 14.90
C SER A 49 17.64 -13.30 16.05
N PRO A 50 16.52 -13.61 16.73
CA PRO A 50 16.53 -14.58 17.82
C PRO A 50 16.99 -15.94 17.31
N VAL A 51 18.03 -16.50 17.95
CA VAL A 51 18.47 -17.88 17.73
C VAL A 51 17.40 -18.80 18.31
N TYR A 52 16.65 -19.47 17.44
CA TYR A 52 15.69 -20.50 17.83
C TYR A 52 16.47 -21.77 18.22
N ASN A 53 16.80 -21.91 19.49
CA ASN A 53 17.31 -23.18 20.02
C ASN A 53 16.12 -24.15 20.15
N GLY A 54 16.10 -25.19 19.32
CA GLY A 54 15.07 -26.22 19.28
C GLY A 54 15.00 -27.09 20.53
N GLN A 55 14.54 -26.54 21.65
CA GLN A 55 14.10 -27.33 22.80
C GLN A 55 12.61 -27.64 22.66
N LYS A 56 12.30 -28.93 22.50
CA LYS A 56 10.96 -29.50 22.62
C LYS A 56 10.40 -29.15 24.00
N ILE A 57 9.32 -28.39 24.04
CA ILE A 57 8.50 -28.23 25.24
C ILE A 57 7.44 -29.36 25.23
N PRO A 58 7.31 -30.15 26.31
CA PRO A 58 6.32 -31.22 26.38
C PRO A 58 4.90 -30.66 26.57
N LEU A 59 3.96 -31.18 25.78
CA LEU A 59 2.52 -30.99 25.97
C LEU A 59 2.10 -31.55 27.33
N THR A 60 1.61 -30.69 28.21
CA THR A 60 0.94 -31.12 29.44
C THR A 60 -0.56 -30.85 29.30
N ASN A 61 -1.33 -31.93 29.34
CA ASN A 61 -2.79 -31.95 29.36
C ASN A 61 -3.33 -31.15 30.54
N VAL A 62 -4.26 -30.23 30.28
CA VAL A 62 -5.27 -29.78 31.26
C VAL A 62 -6.62 -29.87 30.57
N ALA A 63 -7.21 -31.05 30.64
CA ALA A 63 -8.62 -31.27 30.35
C ALA A 63 -9.15 -32.21 31.44
N GLU A 64 -9.58 -31.65 32.55
CA GLU A 64 -10.48 -32.29 33.50
C GLU A 64 -11.06 -31.22 34.43
N GLN A 65 -12.27 -30.74 34.11
CA GLN A 65 -13.37 -30.66 35.07
C GLN A 65 -14.65 -30.14 34.41
N SER A 66 -15.73 -30.85 34.69
CA SER A 66 -17.15 -30.50 34.53
C SER A 66 -17.88 -31.02 33.29
N GLN A 67 -18.35 -32.27 33.41
CA GLN A 67 -19.45 -32.85 32.65
C GLN A 67 -20.83 -32.33 33.12
N ILE A 68 -21.86 -32.53 32.27
CA ILE A 68 -23.32 -32.82 32.52
C ILE A 68 -24.25 -31.89 31.66
N PRO A 69 -25.34 -32.37 30.98
CA PRO A 69 -25.39 -33.20 29.77
C PRO A 69 -26.38 -32.65 28.69
N ILE A 70 -26.61 -33.46 27.63
CA ILE A 70 -27.30 -33.18 26.36
C ILE A 70 -28.84 -33.37 26.43
N SER A 71 -29.60 -32.60 25.61
CA SER A 71 -30.91 -32.94 25.01
C SER A 71 -31.32 -31.83 24.02
N ASN A 72 -31.90 -31.97 22.82
CA ASN A 72 -32.27 -33.07 21.92
C ASN A 72 -32.50 -32.48 20.50
N GLN A 73 -32.21 -33.28 19.47
CA GLN A 73 -32.85 -33.43 18.14
C GLN A 73 -33.49 -32.23 17.41
N THR A 74 -33.15 -32.03 16.12
CA THR A 74 -34.13 -32.02 14.98
C THR A 74 -33.44 -32.23 13.61
N VAL A 75 -33.64 -33.43 13.05
CA VAL A 75 -34.01 -33.83 11.66
C VAL A 75 -33.57 -32.98 10.44
N LEU A 76 -32.79 -33.61 9.53
CA LEU A 76 -32.63 -33.30 8.10
C LEU A 76 -33.71 -34.02 7.26
N PRO A 77 -34.08 -33.47 6.08
CA PRO A 77 -34.51 -34.31 4.97
C PRO A 77 -33.74 -34.10 3.66
N GLN A 78 -33.88 -35.12 2.82
CA GLN A 78 -33.01 -35.60 1.76
C GLN A 78 -33.21 -34.95 0.37
N THR A 79 -32.13 -35.10 -0.40
CA THR A 79 -31.92 -35.24 -1.85
C THR A 79 -33.11 -35.68 -2.70
N VAL A 80 -33.28 -35.04 -3.87
CA VAL A 80 -33.88 -35.64 -5.07
C VAL A 80 -33.12 -35.13 -6.31
N GLU A 81 -32.58 -36.06 -7.08
CA GLU A 81 -32.14 -35.90 -8.47
C GLU A 81 -33.07 -36.77 -9.34
N PRO A 82 -33.40 -36.36 -10.58
CA PRO A 82 -33.09 -37.26 -11.70
C PRO A 82 -32.75 -36.58 -13.05
N THR A 83 -31.63 -37.05 -13.63
CA THR A 83 -31.48 -37.71 -14.96
C THR A 83 -31.43 -36.88 -16.27
N PRO A 84 -30.48 -37.17 -17.19
CA PRO A 84 -30.13 -36.33 -18.35
C PRO A 84 -30.78 -36.77 -19.67
N LEU A 85 -30.68 -35.93 -20.70
CA LEU A 85 -31.07 -36.25 -22.08
C LEU A 85 -29.96 -35.94 -23.10
N GLU A 86 -29.94 -36.79 -24.11
CA GLU A 86 -28.88 -37.15 -25.04
C GLU A 86 -28.44 -36.09 -26.07
N SER A 87 -27.23 -36.36 -26.52
CA SER A 87 -26.55 -35.94 -27.74
C SER A 87 -27.32 -36.16 -29.05
N THR A 88 -27.15 -35.24 -30.01
CA THR A 88 -27.18 -35.58 -31.43
C THR A 88 -26.05 -34.91 -32.19
N VAL A 89 -25.28 -35.76 -32.87
CA VAL A 89 -24.18 -35.48 -33.78
C VAL A 89 -24.73 -35.12 -35.16
N LEU A 90 -24.11 -34.17 -35.87
CA LEU A 90 -24.15 -34.14 -37.33
C LEU A 90 -22.76 -33.85 -37.91
N ASN A 91 -22.27 -34.83 -38.69
CA ASN A 91 -21.06 -34.80 -39.50
C ASN A 91 -21.37 -34.29 -40.91
N SER A 92 -20.46 -33.49 -41.48
CA SER A 92 -20.04 -33.49 -42.90
C SER A 92 -19.14 -32.27 -43.15
N ALA A 93 -18.13 -32.22 -44.02
CA ALA A 93 -17.26 -33.17 -44.71
C ALA A 93 -16.23 -32.28 -45.46
N ASN A 94 -14.98 -32.77 -45.51
CA ASN A 94 -13.86 -32.47 -46.41
C ASN A 94 -13.96 -31.33 -47.45
N ILE A 95 -12.97 -30.41 -47.41
CA ILE A 95 -12.26 -29.90 -48.59
C ILE A 95 -10.77 -29.72 -48.22
N SER A 96 -9.86 -30.33 -48.99
CA SER A 96 -8.40 -30.14 -48.94
C SER A 96 -7.92 -29.39 -50.21
N PRO A 97 -6.60 -29.22 -50.44
CA PRO A 97 -5.76 -28.11 -50.03
C PRO A 97 -5.26 -27.27 -51.23
N VAL A 98 -4.83 -26.02 -51.05
CA VAL A 98 -4.10 -25.28 -52.09
C VAL A 98 -2.86 -24.56 -51.52
N GLN A 99 -1.84 -24.55 -52.37
CA GLN A 99 -0.40 -24.42 -52.13
C GLN A 99 0.11 -23.04 -51.68
N SER A 100 1.24 -23.17 -50.97
CA SER A 100 2.38 -22.28 -50.76
C SER A 100 2.66 -21.18 -51.80
N VAL A 101 2.98 -19.98 -51.30
CA VAL A 101 3.95 -19.08 -51.92
C VAL A 101 4.87 -18.50 -50.82
N THR A 102 6.16 -18.79 -50.97
CA THR A 102 7.27 -18.28 -50.17
C THR A 102 7.72 -16.92 -50.71
N ILE A 103 7.91 -15.90 -49.86
CA ILE A 103 8.74 -14.73 -50.17
C ILE A 103 9.59 -14.41 -48.94
N SER A 104 10.91 -14.48 -49.12
CA SER A 104 11.95 -14.18 -48.13
C SER A 104 12.25 -12.66 -48.10
N PRO A 105 12.79 -12.10 -46.99
CA PRO A 105 12.83 -10.67 -46.73
C PRO A 105 14.11 -9.98 -47.24
N GLY A 106 14.00 -8.69 -47.59
CA GLY A 106 15.12 -7.79 -47.86
C GLY A 106 15.39 -6.83 -46.67
N PRO A 107 16.62 -6.32 -46.51
CA PRO A 107 17.17 -5.90 -45.23
C PRO A 107 16.83 -4.47 -44.77
N SER A 108 16.98 -4.32 -43.46
CA SER A 108 16.76 -3.16 -42.58
C SER A 108 17.52 -1.87 -42.94
N SER A 109 16.98 -0.75 -42.45
CA SER A 109 17.81 0.32 -41.87
C SER A 109 17.06 0.94 -40.67
N VAL A 110 17.57 0.69 -39.47
CA VAL A 110 17.13 1.30 -38.20
C VAL A 110 18.28 2.16 -37.69
N THR A 111 17.99 3.44 -37.49
CA THR A 111 18.87 4.42 -36.86
C THR A 111 18.81 4.25 -35.34
N GLN A 112 19.98 4.20 -34.70
CA GLN A 112 20.18 4.15 -33.25
C GLN A 112 19.55 5.37 -32.54
N GLY A 113 18.97 5.15 -31.35
CA GLY A 113 18.54 6.23 -30.46
C GLY A 113 18.00 5.71 -29.12
N ASP A 114 18.83 5.86 -28.08
CA ASP A 114 18.56 6.03 -26.65
C ASP A 114 17.99 4.89 -25.79
N ALA A 115 18.70 4.68 -24.68
CA ALA A 115 18.48 3.67 -23.66
C ALA A 115 17.19 3.91 -22.84
N LEU A 116 16.23 2.99 -22.98
CA LEU A 116 14.98 2.97 -22.22
C LEU A 116 15.21 2.49 -20.77
N LYS A 117 14.78 3.31 -19.82
CA LYS A 117 14.78 3.03 -18.38
C LYS A 117 13.77 1.93 -18.03
N LYS A 118 14.19 1.02 -17.15
CA LYS A 118 13.38 -0.08 -16.56
C LYS A 118 12.09 0.46 -15.93
N GLY A 119 10.94 0.16 -16.53
CA GLY A 119 9.61 0.46 -16.00
C GLY A 119 8.96 -0.80 -15.41
N ASN A 120 8.21 -0.66 -14.32
CA ASN A 120 7.46 -1.75 -13.70
C ASN A 120 6.36 -2.28 -14.66
N HIS A 121 6.51 -3.49 -15.17
CA HIS A 121 5.66 -4.09 -16.21
C HIS A 121 4.32 -4.68 -15.70
N HIS A 122 3.94 -4.43 -14.44
CA HIS A 122 2.80 -5.10 -13.78
C HIS A 122 1.39 -4.65 -14.20
N PHE A 123 1.27 -3.68 -15.11
CA PHE A 123 -0.01 -3.03 -15.41
C PHE A 123 -0.93 -3.82 -16.36
N LEU A 124 -0.43 -4.85 -17.07
CA LEU A 124 -1.21 -5.50 -18.14
C LEU A 124 -2.43 -6.30 -17.67
N ILE A 125 -2.41 -6.81 -16.43
CA ILE A 125 -3.58 -7.45 -15.80
C ILE A 125 -4.61 -6.41 -15.37
N PHE A 126 -4.13 -5.26 -14.92
CA PHE A 126 -4.96 -4.10 -14.62
C PHE A 126 -5.49 -3.42 -15.89
N SER A 127 -5.07 -3.78 -17.11
CA SER A 127 -5.67 -3.20 -18.32
C SER A 127 -6.94 -3.88 -18.83
N VAL A 128 -7.38 -5.02 -18.27
CA VAL A 128 -8.73 -5.59 -18.55
C VAL A 128 -9.61 -5.48 -17.30
N VAL A 129 -9.09 -5.88 -16.13
CA VAL A 129 -9.80 -5.68 -14.84
C VAL A 129 -9.87 -4.20 -14.50
N GLY A 130 -8.77 -3.45 -14.69
CA GLY A 130 -8.81 -2.00 -14.59
C GLY A 130 -9.48 -1.35 -15.81
N LEU A 131 -9.56 -1.96 -17.01
CA LEU A 131 -10.54 -1.46 -18.00
C LEU A 131 -11.93 -1.45 -17.37
N LEU A 132 -12.38 -2.55 -16.78
CA LEU A 132 -13.71 -2.64 -16.20
C LEU A 132 -13.91 -1.82 -14.91
N VAL A 133 -12.87 -1.66 -14.08
CA VAL A 133 -12.91 -0.81 -12.87
C VAL A 133 -12.75 0.69 -13.22
N PHE A 134 -11.91 1.06 -14.19
CA PHE A 134 -11.74 2.44 -14.67
C PHE A 134 -12.92 2.90 -15.53
N LEU A 135 -13.56 2.00 -16.31
CA LEU A 135 -14.83 2.25 -17.03
C LEU A 135 -15.98 2.58 -16.05
N MET A 136 -15.85 2.35 -14.74
CA MET A 136 -16.90 2.66 -13.75
C MET A 136 -16.60 3.89 -12.89
N VAL A 137 -15.38 4.44 -12.92
CA VAL A 137 -14.92 5.51 -12.00
C VAL A 137 -14.77 6.90 -12.68
N GLY A 138 -14.92 7.01 -14.00
CA GLY A 138 -14.80 8.30 -14.71
C GLY A 138 -16.13 8.91 -15.16
N ILE A 139 -16.56 10.03 -14.56
CA ILE A 139 -17.65 10.89 -15.09
C ILE A 139 -17.11 12.30 -15.39
N SER A 140 -17.30 12.80 -16.62
CA SER A 140 -18.10 14.02 -16.94
C SER A 140 -17.71 14.70 -18.28
N ALA A 141 -18.75 15.03 -19.08
CA ALA A 141 -18.81 15.86 -20.32
C ALA A 141 -18.62 15.08 -21.63
N TYR A 142 -19.47 15.16 -22.68
CA TYR A 142 -20.45 16.17 -23.13
C TYR A 142 -21.63 15.51 -23.89
N ALA A 143 -22.79 16.20 -23.97
CA ALA A 143 -24.10 15.80 -24.52
C ALA A 143 -24.13 15.57 -26.06
N TYR A 144 -25.14 14.99 -26.76
CA TYR A 144 -26.60 15.25 -26.78
C TYR A 144 -27.34 14.29 -27.77
N PHE A 145 -28.69 14.17 -27.65
CA PHE A 145 -29.74 13.58 -28.56
C PHE A 145 -29.90 12.03 -28.60
N PHE A 146 -31.10 11.38 -28.69
CA PHE A 146 -32.51 11.73 -28.99
C PHE A 146 -33.50 10.67 -28.40
N ALA A 147 -34.72 11.14 -28.08
CA ALA A 147 -36.08 10.56 -28.02
C ALA A 147 -36.40 9.07 -27.75
N LEU A 148 -37.40 8.90 -26.85
CA LEU A 148 -38.17 7.70 -26.53
C LEU A 148 -39.38 7.47 -27.47
N GLY A 149 -39.72 6.20 -27.72
CA GLY A 149 -40.97 5.71 -28.34
C GLY A 149 -41.25 4.23 -27.96
N PRO A 150 -42.51 3.74 -28.05
CA PRO A 150 -43.10 2.79 -27.09
C PRO A 150 -42.96 1.29 -27.41
N PHE A 151 -41.80 0.86 -27.90
CA PHE A 151 -41.41 -0.55 -27.89
C PHE A 151 -40.02 -0.61 -27.29
N SER A 152 -39.86 -0.98 -26.01
CA SER A 152 -38.53 -1.02 -25.40
C SER A 152 -37.71 -2.16 -26.03
N LYS A 153 -37.06 -1.84 -27.15
CA LYS A 153 -35.87 -2.56 -27.60
C LYS A 153 -34.83 -2.48 -26.47
N PRO A 154 -33.93 -3.46 -26.34
CA PRO A 154 -32.80 -3.34 -25.42
C PRO A 154 -32.13 -1.95 -25.61
N PRO A 155 -31.84 -1.20 -24.53
CA PRO A 155 -31.26 0.14 -24.65
C PRO A 155 -29.89 0.16 -25.33
N TYR A 156 -29.20 -1.00 -25.36
CA TYR A 156 -27.90 -1.15 -25.99
C TYR A 156 -27.93 -2.22 -27.08
N ASP A 157 -27.18 -1.95 -28.14
CA ASP A 157 -26.73 -2.88 -29.16
C ASP A 157 -25.21 -2.73 -29.34
N GLU A 158 -24.61 -3.47 -30.27
CA GLU A 158 -23.16 -3.44 -30.47
C GLU A 158 -22.63 -2.06 -30.92
N SER A 159 -23.46 -1.22 -31.54
CA SER A 159 -23.05 0.09 -32.05
C SER A 159 -23.00 1.16 -30.96
N ASN A 160 -23.79 1.01 -29.90
CA ASN A 160 -23.94 2.01 -28.85
C ASN A 160 -23.72 1.48 -27.42
N LEU A 161 -23.16 0.27 -27.26
CA LEU A 161 -22.98 -0.35 -25.94
C LEU A 161 -22.19 0.56 -24.99
N LEU A 162 -20.93 0.86 -25.33
CA LEU A 162 -20.06 1.64 -24.45
C LEU A 162 -20.51 3.10 -24.41
N SER A 163 -20.69 3.76 -25.56
CA SER A 163 -21.17 5.14 -25.62
C SER A 163 -22.50 5.37 -24.90
N GLY A 164 -23.43 4.42 -24.98
CA GLY A 164 -24.72 4.46 -24.27
C GLY A 164 -24.56 4.34 -22.75
N ILE A 165 -23.72 3.42 -22.28
CA ILE A 165 -23.38 3.28 -20.86
C ILE A 165 -22.77 4.58 -20.34
N PHE A 166 -21.75 5.13 -21.03
CA PHE A 166 -21.08 6.36 -20.60
C PHE A 166 -22.00 7.58 -20.64
N GLY A 167 -22.76 7.73 -21.71
CA GLY A 167 -23.76 8.79 -21.82
C GLY A 167 -24.84 8.69 -20.74
N SER A 168 -25.14 7.49 -20.25
CA SER A 168 -26.10 7.31 -19.16
C SER A 168 -25.59 7.85 -17.82
N PHE A 169 -24.31 7.66 -17.49
CA PHE A 169 -23.71 8.16 -16.25
C PHE A 169 -23.74 9.68 -16.17
N ASP A 170 -23.62 10.36 -17.31
CA ASP A 170 -23.75 11.81 -17.36
C ASP A 170 -25.16 12.32 -17.01
N ARG A 171 -26.17 11.46 -17.12
CA ARG A 171 -27.56 11.75 -16.74
C ARG A 171 -27.87 11.34 -15.29
N ILE A 172 -26.90 10.82 -14.55
CA ILE A 172 -27.02 10.50 -13.12
C ILE A 172 -26.59 11.73 -12.31
N ASN A 173 -27.56 12.40 -11.70
CA ASN A 173 -27.36 13.48 -10.75
C ASN A 173 -27.18 12.96 -9.33
N SER A 174 -27.86 11.88 -8.96
CA SER A 174 -27.72 11.24 -7.66
C SER A 174 -27.90 9.73 -7.77
N THR A 175 -27.24 8.94 -6.93
CA THR A 175 -27.47 7.50 -6.84
C THR A 175 -26.93 6.94 -5.54
N SER A 176 -27.55 5.88 -5.05
CA SER A 176 -26.92 4.95 -4.11
C SER A 176 -26.11 3.93 -4.91
N TYR A 177 -24.96 3.53 -4.39
CA TYR A 177 -24.10 2.52 -5.01
C TYR A 177 -23.70 1.45 -4.00
N LYS A 178 -23.45 0.24 -4.52
CA LYS A 178 -22.76 -0.85 -3.81
C LYS A 178 -21.68 -1.40 -4.72
N LEU A 179 -20.42 -1.20 -4.34
CA LEU A 179 -19.27 -1.90 -4.89
C LEU A 179 -19.10 -3.20 -4.09
N SER A 180 -18.70 -4.28 -4.74
CA SER A 180 -18.53 -5.60 -4.12
C SER A 180 -17.31 -6.29 -4.70
N LEU A 181 -16.46 -6.82 -3.84
CA LEU A 181 -15.38 -7.73 -4.17
C LEU A 181 -15.67 -9.05 -3.45
N SER A 182 -15.53 -10.19 -4.11
CA SER A 182 -15.65 -11.49 -3.45
C SER A 182 -14.62 -12.49 -3.98
N ALA A 183 -14.21 -13.40 -3.12
CA ALA A 183 -13.37 -14.54 -3.47
C ALA A 183 -13.98 -15.81 -2.89
N MET A 184 -14.13 -16.85 -3.72
CA MET A 184 -14.77 -18.10 -3.34
C MET A 184 -13.99 -19.31 -3.86
N VAL A 185 -13.83 -20.34 -3.03
CA VAL A 185 -13.33 -21.66 -3.43
C VAL A 185 -14.53 -22.60 -3.54
N SER A 186 -14.70 -23.21 -4.70
CA SER A 186 -15.83 -24.08 -5.02
C SER A 186 -15.38 -25.39 -5.66
N PRO A 187 -16.24 -26.43 -5.70
CA PRO A 187 -16.04 -27.56 -6.60
C PRO A 187 -15.83 -27.07 -8.04
N ARG A 188 -14.98 -27.77 -8.78
CA ARG A 188 -14.68 -27.46 -10.18
C ARG A 188 -15.92 -27.70 -11.04
N ASP A 189 -16.28 -26.72 -11.86
CA ASP A 189 -17.36 -26.85 -12.84
C ASP A 189 -17.01 -27.90 -13.90
N GLU A 190 -18.01 -28.51 -14.53
CA GLU A 190 -17.79 -29.57 -15.53
C GLU A 190 -16.97 -29.11 -16.74
N ASP A 191 -17.05 -27.83 -17.11
CA ASP A 191 -16.32 -27.21 -18.22
C ASP A 191 -14.96 -26.63 -17.80
N ALA A 192 -14.70 -26.50 -16.49
CA ALA A 192 -13.50 -25.86 -15.97
C ALA A 192 -12.26 -26.75 -16.18
N ARG A 193 -11.21 -26.20 -16.80
CA ARG A 193 -9.95 -26.90 -17.10
C ARG A 193 -8.75 -26.04 -16.68
N PRO A 194 -7.66 -26.62 -16.15
CA PRO A 194 -6.43 -25.86 -15.88
C PRO A 194 -5.80 -25.31 -17.15
N PHE A 195 -5.16 -24.15 -17.05
CA PHE A 195 -4.41 -23.57 -18.18
C PHE A 195 -3.15 -24.40 -18.49
N LYS A 196 -2.96 -24.73 -19.78
CA LYS A 196 -1.76 -25.41 -20.30
C LYS A 196 -1.25 -24.68 -21.54
N LEU A 197 -0.08 -24.04 -21.45
CA LEU A 197 0.56 -23.38 -22.58
C LEU A 197 1.25 -24.41 -23.48
N THR A 198 0.94 -24.39 -24.77
CA THR A 198 1.57 -25.24 -25.80
C THR A 198 2.35 -24.37 -26.77
N LEU A 199 3.67 -24.50 -26.86
CA LEU A 199 4.48 -23.73 -27.81
C LEU A 199 4.82 -24.55 -29.07
N PRO A 200 5.01 -23.91 -30.25
CA PRO A 200 5.05 -24.60 -31.55
C PRO A 200 6.13 -25.67 -31.74
N ASP A 201 7.23 -25.65 -30.97
CA ASP A 201 8.43 -26.46 -31.29
C ASP A 201 8.61 -27.73 -30.46
N GLY A 202 7.71 -28.07 -29.53
CA GLY A 202 7.74 -29.36 -28.82
C GLY A 202 9.01 -29.68 -27.99
N GLN A 203 10.04 -28.82 -27.99
CA GLN A 203 11.11 -28.86 -27.01
C GLN A 203 10.61 -28.25 -25.72
N ASP A 204 10.85 -28.92 -24.60
CA ASP A 204 10.59 -28.37 -23.28
C ASP A 204 11.51 -27.16 -23.07
N GLN A 205 11.00 -25.96 -23.38
CA GLN A 205 11.75 -24.71 -23.21
C GLN A 205 12.23 -24.56 -21.76
N SER A 206 11.54 -25.14 -20.78
CA SER A 206 11.98 -25.16 -19.38
C SER A 206 13.37 -25.79 -19.23
N LEU A 207 13.70 -26.79 -20.05
CA LEU A 207 15.03 -27.42 -20.05
C LEU A 207 16.10 -26.53 -20.70
N LEU A 208 15.77 -25.81 -21.79
CA LEU A 208 16.69 -24.86 -22.44
C LEU A 208 17.03 -23.70 -21.50
N PHE A 209 15.99 -23.09 -20.91
CA PHE A 209 16.12 -21.97 -19.97
C PHE A 209 16.77 -22.41 -18.64
N GLY A 210 16.47 -23.61 -18.15
CA GLY A 210 17.10 -24.18 -16.97
C GLY A 210 18.61 -24.39 -17.16
N ARG A 211 19.02 -24.93 -18.32
CA ARG A 211 20.45 -25.08 -18.65
C ARG A 211 21.15 -23.73 -18.80
N ASP A 212 20.51 -22.73 -19.41
CA ASP A 212 21.08 -21.38 -19.45
C ASP A 212 21.18 -20.74 -18.06
N GLN A 213 20.24 -20.99 -17.14
CA GLN A 213 20.37 -20.57 -15.75
C GLN A 213 21.56 -21.23 -15.03
N ASP A 214 21.77 -22.52 -15.29
CA ASP A 214 22.96 -23.22 -14.79
C ASP A 214 24.25 -22.60 -15.36
N ARG A 215 24.28 -22.20 -16.64
CA ARG A 215 25.42 -21.49 -17.24
C ARG A 215 25.70 -20.13 -16.58
N PHE A 216 24.67 -19.38 -16.18
CA PHE A 216 24.84 -18.13 -15.41
C PHE A 216 25.42 -18.41 -14.02
N ARG A 217 24.94 -19.45 -13.33
CA ARG A 217 25.48 -19.86 -12.03
C ARG A 217 26.94 -20.28 -12.14
N ASP A 218 27.27 -21.07 -13.16
CA ASP A 218 28.65 -21.51 -13.41
C ASP A 218 29.56 -20.32 -13.74
N PHE A 219 29.08 -19.39 -14.57
CA PHE A 219 29.79 -18.14 -14.89
C PHE A 219 30.19 -17.38 -13.61
N ASP A 220 29.25 -17.15 -12.69
CA ASP A 220 29.52 -16.42 -11.45
C ASP A 220 30.61 -17.10 -10.61
N GLN A 221 30.55 -18.43 -10.48
CA GLN A 221 31.55 -19.22 -9.76
C GLN A 221 32.92 -19.17 -10.44
N ILE A 222 32.96 -19.28 -11.77
CA ILE A 222 34.20 -19.21 -12.57
C ILE A 222 34.82 -17.81 -12.44
N MET A 223 34.04 -16.73 -12.54
CA MET A 223 34.55 -15.36 -12.40
C MET A 223 35.13 -15.11 -11.01
N LEU A 224 34.42 -15.51 -9.95
CA LEU A 224 34.93 -15.42 -8.57
C LEU A 224 36.23 -16.23 -8.41
N GLY A 225 36.26 -17.45 -8.96
CA GLY A 225 37.42 -18.32 -8.95
C GLY A 225 38.63 -17.67 -9.63
N LEU A 226 38.44 -17.11 -10.83
CA LEU A 226 39.49 -16.42 -11.58
C LEU A 226 40.01 -15.18 -10.84
N GLN A 227 39.13 -14.37 -10.24
CA GLN A 227 39.48 -13.21 -9.43
C GLN A 227 40.34 -13.59 -8.21
N ASN A 228 39.93 -14.64 -7.50
CA ASN A 228 40.66 -15.17 -6.35
C ASN A 228 42.00 -15.79 -6.75
N TYR A 229 42.08 -16.42 -7.93
CA TYR A 229 43.31 -17.04 -8.40
C TYR A 229 44.35 -16.00 -8.82
N ILE A 230 43.95 -14.98 -9.59
CA ILE A 230 44.90 -13.95 -10.06
C ILE A 230 45.41 -13.07 -8.92
N SER A 231 44.58 -12.76 -7.91
CA SER A 231 45.02 -11.97 -6.75
C SER A 231 46.15 -12.67 -5.97
N LYS A 232 46.17 -14.01 -5.95
CA LYS A 232 47.20 -14.82 -5.31
C LYS A 232 48.41 -15.09 -6.20
N ASN A 233 48.18 -15.37 -7.49
CA ASN A 233 49.21 -15.91 -8.39
C ASN A 233 49.75 -14.90 -9.41
N LYS A 234 49.18 -13.70 -9.48
CA LYS A 234 49.49 -12.62 -10.45
C LYS A 234 49.30 -12.99 -11.93
N LYS A 235 48.83 -14.21 -12.23
CA LYS A 235 48.45 -14.72 -13.55
C LYS A 235 47.18 -15.56 -13.43
N TYR A 236 46.39 -15.60 -14.49
CA TYR A 236 45.24 -16.49 -14.61
C TYR A 236 45.67 -17.96 -14.79
N PRO A 237 44.85 -18.92 -14.32
CA PRO A 237 45.19 -20.34 -14.39
C PRO A 237 45.18 -20.81 -15.84
N ALA A 238 46.02 -21.81 -16.16
CA ALA A 238 46.14 -22.36 -17.52
C ALA A 238 44.85 -23.04 -18.01
N ASN A 239 44.01 -23.53 -17.10
CA ASN A 239 42.69 -24.10 -17.39
C ASN A 239 41.76 -23.91 -16.18
N LEU A 240 40.45 -24.06 -16.41
CA LEU A 240 39.42 -23.82 -15.38
C LEU A 240 39.36 -24.89 -14.29
N ALA A 241 39.84 -26.12 -14.54
CA ALA A 241 39.81 -27.20 -13.56
C ALA A 241 40.61 -26.87 -12.28
N ILE A 242 41.59 -25.98 -12.39
CA ILE A 242 42.40 -25.49 -11.27
C ILE A 242 41.55 -24.72 -10.23
N LEU A 243 40.43 -24.13 -10.64
CA LEU A 243 39.60 -23.28 -9.79
C LEU A 243 38.71 -24.07 -8.80
N SER A 244 38.62 -25.39 -8.94
CA SER A 244 37.73 -26.25 -8.11
C SER A 244 36.25 -25.82 -8.13
N VAL A 245 35.79 -25.27 -9.26
CA VAL A 245 34.38 -24.89 -9.51
C VAL A 245 33.81 -25.72 -10.66
N ASN A 246 32.49 -25.75 -10.80
CA ASN A 246 31.88 -26.34 -11.98
C ASN A 246 32.29 -25.53 -13.23
N SER A 247 32.93 -26.19 -14.18
CA SER A 247 33.46 -25.59 -15.41
C SER A 247 33.08 -26.37 -16.67
N ASN A 248 32.06 -27.22 -16.54
CA ASN A 248 31.50 -27.98 -17.63
C ASN A 248 30.16 -27.38 -18.05
N ASP A 249 29.93 -27.31 -19.36
CA ASP A 249 28.64 -26.89 -19.90
C ASP A 249 27.55 -27.93 -19.53
N PRO A 250 26.32 -27.51 -19.19
CA PRO A 250 25.21 -28.42 -18.89
C PRO A 250 24.86 -29.43 -20.00
N LEU A 251 25.24 -29.19 -21.25
CA LEU A 251 25.12 -30.15 -22.36
C LEU A 251 26.30 -31.13 -22.47
N GLY A 252 27.33 -30.97 -21.64
CA GLY A 252 28.57 -31.73 -21.67
C GLY A 252 29.69 -30.99 -22.41
N GLY A 253 30.94 -31.26 -22.02
CA GLY A 253 32.13 -30.55 -22.50
C GLY A 253 32.54 -29.39 -21.58
N GLN A 254 33.72 -28.80 -21.81
CA GLN A 254 34.22 -27.67 -21.02
C GLN A 254 33.83 -26.34 -21.66
N TYR A 255 33.61 -25.32 -20.84
CA TYR A 255 33.51 -23.94 -21.35
C TYR A 255 34.79 -23.55 -22.08
N GLY A 256 34.65 -22.81 -23.18
CA GLY A 256 35.81 -22.35 -23.95
C GLY A 256 36.62 -21.36 -23.13
N TYR A 257 37.84 -21.71 -22.73
CA TYR A 257 38.68 -20.84 -21.92
C TYR A 257 40.11 -20.82 -22.42
N VAL A 258 40.63 -19.62 -22.66
CA VAL A 258 42.03 -19.41 -23.06
C VAL A 258 42.66 -18.27 -22.28
N VAL A 259 43.91 -18.44 -21.90
CA VAL A 259 44.72 -17.40 -21.28
C VAL A 259 45.44 -16.62 -22.36
N ILE A 260 45.39 -15.29 -22.27
CA ILE A 260 46.00 -14.38 -23.23
C ILE A 260 46.95 -13.41 -22.54
N SER A 261 47.65 -12.59 -23.32
CA SER A 261 48.55 -11.53 -22.81
C SER A 261 49.58 -12.04 -21.79
N GLY A 262 50.17 -13.21 -22.05
CA GLY A 262 51.23 -13.80 -21.22
C GLY A 262 50.78 -14.22 -19.80
N GLY A 263 49.47 -14.44 -19.60
CA GLY A 263 48.91 -14.81 -18.29
C GLY A 263 48.12 -13.71 -17.60
N LYS A 264 48.11 -12.49 -18.14
CA LYS A 264 47.53 -11.31 -17.48
C LYS A 264 46.05 -11.06 -17.81
N SER A 265 45.51 -11.77 -18.80
CA SER A 265 44.13 -11.65 -19.26
C SER A 265 43.62 -13.03 -19.71
N PHE A 266 42.31 -13.19 -19.89
CA PHE A 266 41.68 -14.42 -20.37
C PHE A 266 40.52 -14.11 -21.31
N ALA A 267 40.10 -15.14 -22.06
CA ALA A 267 38.83 -15.14 -22.77
C ALA A 267 38.04 -16.39 -22.36
N LEU A 268 36.89 -16.19 -21.71
CA LEU A 268 35.91 -17.24 -21.39
C LEU A 268 34.75 -17.14 -22.37
N THR A 269 34.40 -18.22 -23.04
CA THR A 269 33.34 -18.28 -24.05
C THR A 269 32.24 -19.22 -23.59
N ILE A 270 31.02 -18.69 -23.53
CA ILE A 270 29.81 -19.43 -23.17
C ILE A 270 28.83 -19.34 -24.35
N ALA A 271 28.32 -20.49 -24.78
CA ALA A 271 27.29 -20.58 -25.82
C ALA A 271 25.93 -20.81 -25.16
N PHE A 272 25.05 -19.82 -25.21
CA PHE A 272 23.70 -19.94 -24.65
C PHE A 272 22.76 -20.63 -25.63
N GLU A 273 21.74 -21.31 -25.10
CA GLU A 273 20.71 -21.99 -25.89
C GLU A 273 19.56 -21.04 -26.25
N THR A 274 19.32 -19.99 -25.47
CA THR A 274 18.24 -18.99 -25.64
C THR A 274 18.78 -17.62 -26.06
N GLU A 275 17.98 -16.87 -26.84
CA GLU A 275 18.36 -15.50 -27.21
C GLU A 275 18.24 -14.54 -26.02
N GLU A 276 17.32 -14.84 -25.12
CA GLU A 276 17.04 -14.11 -23.88
C GLU A 276 18.24 -14.16 -22.93
N ALA A 277 18.87 -15.32 -22.76
CA ALA A 277 20.09 -15.47 -21.96
C ALA A 277 21.24 -14.64 -22.54
N ALA A 278 21.47 -14.73 -23.86
CA ALA A 278 22.49 -13.93 -24.52
C ALA A 278 22.21 -12.41 -24.43
N ASN A 279 20.94 -12.01 -24.54
CA ASN A 279 20.52 -10.61 -24.46
C ASN A 279 20.56 -10.06 -23.02
N ALA A 280 20.29 -10.89 -22.01
CA ALA A 280 20.39 -10.51 -20.60
C ALA A 280 21.80 -10.01 -20.26
N ILE A 281 22.83 -10.58 -20.89
CA ILE A 281 24.22 -10.18 -20.75
C ILE A 281 24.55 -8.92 -21.57
N LYS A 282 24.08 -8.85 -22.83
CA LYS A 282 24.30 -7.68 -23.72
C LYS A 282 23.71 -6.39 -23.17
N LYS A 283 22.56 -6.45 -22.49
CA LYS A 283 21.91 -5.27 -21.87
C LYS A 283 22.72 -4.67 -20.70
N SER A 284 23.64 -5.42 -20.13
CA SER A 284 24.37 -5.08 -18.90
C SER A 284 25.84 -4.69 -19.09
N SER A 285 26.41 -4.82 -20.29
CA SER A 285 27.80 -4.43 -20.54
C SER A 285 28.06 -4.03 -21.99
N SER A 286 28.71 -2.88 -22.21
CA SER A 286 29.10 -2.37 -23.52
C SER A 286 30.45 -2.91 -24.04
N GLU A 287 31.18 -3.67 -23.22
CA GLU A 287 32.56 -4.12 -23.53
C GLU A 287 32.67 -5.65 -23.69
N MET A 288 31.85 -6.22 -24.57
CA MET A 288 31.79 -7.67 -24.82
C MET A 288 31.82 -8.01 -26.30
N PHE A 289 32.42 -9.17 -26.65
CA PHE A 289 32.28 -9.75 -27.98
C PHE A 289 31.13 -10.75 -27.97
N SER A 290 30.14 -10.53 -28.84
CA SER A 290 29.01 -11.43 -28.99
C SER A 290 28.75 -11.74 -30.45
N ALA A 291 28.54 -13.01 -30.76
CA ALA A 291 28.17 -13.50 -32.09
C ALA A 291 27.02 -14.48 -31.92
N GLY A 292 25.81 -14.09 -32.36
CA GLY A 292 24.60 -14.85 -32.09
C GLY A 292 24.33 -15.02 -30.59
N LYS A 293 24.24 -16.28 -30.15
CA LYS A 293 24.03 -16.70 -28.75
C LYS A 293 25.33 -17.00 -27.99
N THR A 294 26.49 -16.82 -28.63
CA THR A 294 27.79 -17.03 -28.01
C THR A 294 28.35 -15.72 -27.49
N VAL A 295 28.83 -15.74 -26.26
CA VAL A 295 29.35 -14.56 -25.56
C VAL A 295 30.74 -14.84 -25.01
N THR A 296 31.68 -13.93 -25.27
CA THR A 296 33.05 -14.01 -24.74
C THR A 296 33.30 -12.93 -23.69
N PHE A 297 33.74 -13.35 -22.52
CA PHE A 297 34.03 -12.54 -21.33
C PHE A 297 35.54 -12.42 -21.12
N THR A 298 35.97 -11.28 -20.56
CA THR A 298 37.36 -10.97 -20.23
C THR A 298 37.49 -10.53 -18.77
N GLU A 299 38.70 -10.16 -18.32
CA GLU A 299 38.95 -9.65 -16.97
C GLU A 299 38.10 -8.43 -16.61
N LYS A 300 37.63 -7.67 -17.61
CA LYS A 300 36.77 -6.51 -17.40
C LYS A 300 35.36 -6.87 -16.92
N ASN A 301 34.95 -8.12 -17.12
CA ASN A 301 33.61 -8.59 -16.75
C ASN A 301 33.57 -9.28 -15.37
N ILE A 302 34.70 -9.40 -14.68
CA ILE A 302 34.81 -10.10 -13.38
C ILE A 302 33.88 -9.52 -12.30
N SER A 303 33.65 -8.20 -12.30
CA SER A 303 32.79 -7.53 -11.31
C SER A 303 31.34 -7.36 -11.76
N SER A 304 30.94 -8.00 -12.85
CA SER A 304 29.59 -7.87 -13.42
C SER A 304 28.66 -8.93 -12.84
N ASN A 305 27.55 -8.51 -12.24
CA ASN A 305 26.49 -9.42 -11.78
C ASN A 305 25.47 -9.56 -12.90
N TYR A 306 25.48 -10.71 -13.58
CA TYR A 306 24.47 -11.03 -14.58
C TYR A 306 23.42 -11.94 -13.96
N TYR A 307 22.14 -11.66 -14.25
CA TYR A 307 21.04 -12.44 -13.70
C TYR A 307 20.15 -12.97 -14.81
N PHE A 308 19.80 -14.25 -14.73
CA PHE A 308 18.87 -14.92 -15.62
C PHE A 308 17.90 -15.78 -14.83
N THR A 309 16.61 -15.62 -15.11
CA THR A 309 15.51 -16.19 -14.32
C THR A 309 15.33 -17.70 -14.55
N GLY A 310 15.92 -18.27 -15.62
CA GLY A 310 15.76 -19.68 -15.96
C GLY A 310 14.35 -20.04 -16.42
N LYS A 311 13.53 -19.04 -16.79
CA LYS A 311 12.20 -19.20 -17.36
C LYS A 311 12.07 -18.26 -18.55
N PRO A 312 11.31 -18.61 -19.61
CA PRO A 312 10.97 -17.67 -20.66
C PRO A 312 10.39 -16.40 -20.04
N GLN A 313 10.75 -15.23 -20.55
CA GLN A 313 10.12 -13.98 -20.12
C GLN A 313 8.64 -14.08 -20.48
N GLN A 314 7.83 -14.42 -19.49
CA GLN A 314 6.41 -14.47 -19.63
C GLN A 314 5.86 -13.07 -19.37
N PRO A 315 4.89 -12.59 -20.16
CA PRO A 315 4.14 -11.41 -19.79
C PRO A 315 3.62 -11.56 -18.36
N VAL A 316 3.58 -10.46 -17.62
CA VAL A 316 3.22 -10.47 -16.20
C VAL A 316 1.86 -11.14 -15.92
N PHE A 317 0.93 -11.16 -16.87
CA PHE A 317 -0.35 -11.87 -16.69
C PHE A 317 -0.22 -13.39 -16.62
N LEU A 318 0.76 -13.98 -17.30
CA LEU A 318 1.12 -15.38 -17.13
C LEU A 318 1.82 -15.63 -15.78
N GLU A 319 2.57 -14.66 -15.26
CA GLU A 319 3.13 -14.74 -13.91
C GLU A 319 2.03 -14.80 -12.85
N ILE A 320 0.87 -14.17 -13.06
CA ILE A 320 -0.28 -14.32 -12.16
C ILE A 320 -0.82 -15.75 -12.20
N PHE A 321 -0.91 -16.40 -13.36
CA PHE A 321 -1.33 -17.80 -13.43
C PHE A 321 -0.29 -18.74 -12.79
N GLY A 322 0.99 -18.49 -13.05
CA GLY A 322 2.08 -19.22 -12.39
C GLY A 322 2.09 -19.02 -10.88
N SER A 323 1.78 -17.81 -10.40
CA SER A 323 1.72 -17.50 -8.99
C SER A 323 0.47 -18.06 -8.32
N VAL A 324 -0.68 -18.13 -8.99
CA VAL A 324 -1.86 -18.81 -8.43
C VAL A 324 -1.58 -20.28 -8.22
N ASP A 325 -0.91 -20.98 -9.14
CA ASP A 325 -0.49 -22.37 -8.92
C ASP A 325 0.52 -22.50 -7.76
N GLU A 326 1.49 -21.58 -7.67
CA GLU A 326 2.46 -21.53 -6.58
C GLU A 326 1.78 -21.25 -5.22
N TYR A 327 0.79 -20.37 -5.21
CA TYR A 327 0.05 -19.95 -4.03
C TYR A 327 -1.15 -20.85 -3.71
N ALA A 328 -1.56 -21.74 -4.61
CA ALA A 328 -2.72 -22.60 -4.45
C ALA A 328 -2.63 -23.47 -3.19
N ASN A 329 -1.41 -23.80 -2.73
CA ASN A 329 -1.18 -24.52 -1.48
C ASN A 329 -1.53 -23.72 -0.21
N TYR A 330 -1.56 -22.38 -0.31
CA TYR A 330 -1.88 -21.46 0.79
C TYR A 330 -3.34 -20.98 0.77
N ILE A 331 -4.08 -21.22 -0.32
CA ILE A 331 -5.51 -20.90 -0.41
C ILE A 331 -6.28 -21.91 0.48
N PRO A 332 -7.19 -21.44 1.36
CA PRO A 332 -8.05 -22.33 2.14
C PRO A 332 -8.88 -23.26 1.25
N LEU A 333 -9.17 -24.47 1.72
CA LEU A 333 -9.94 -25.46 0.95
C LEU A 333 -11.42 -25.09 0.83
N SER A 334 -11.90 -24.33 1.81
CA SER A 334 -13.16 -23.63 1.79
C SER A 334 -12.89 -22.16 2.06
N LEU A 335 -13.34 -21.30 1.15
CA LEU A 335 -13.25 -19.85 1.27
C LEU A 335 -14.53 -19.29 0.66
N ASP A 336 -15.20 -18.44 1.40
CA ASP A 336 -16.27 -17.58 0.93
C ASP A 336 -16.08 -16.22 1.59
N SER A 337 -15.56 -15.27 0.83
CA SER A 337 -15.26 -13.93 1.32
C SER A 337 -15.90 -12.88 0.44
N SER A 338 -16.37 -11.80 1.06
CA SER A 338 -16.90 -10.63 0.38
C SER A 338 -16.54 -9.34 1.12
N LEU A 339 -16.30 -8.29 0.36
CA LEU A 339 -16.11 -6.93 0.83
C LEU A 339 -17.03 -6.03 0.02
N SER A 340 -17.90 -5.29 0.68
CA SER A 340 -18.84 -4.36 0.05
C SER A 340 -18.61 -2.94 0.52
N PHE A 341 -18.60 -2.00 -0.40
CA PHE A 341 -18.61 -0.57 -0.12
C PHE A 341 -19.93 0.00 -0.62
N LEU A 342 -20.75 0.49 0.30
CA LEU A 342 -22.02 1.12 -0.01
C LEU A 342 -21.87 2.62 0.21
N GLY A 343 -22.56 3.42 -0.60
CA GLY A 343 -22.63 4.84 -0.35
C GLY A 343 -23.60 5.56 -1.25
N THR A 344 -23.67 6.87 -1.07
CA THR A 344 -24.50 7.77 -1.87
C THR A 344 -23.62 8.81 -2.54
N VAL A 345 -23.93 9.16 -3.79
CA VAL A 345 -23.23 10.22 -4.52
C VAL A 345 -24.24 11.19 -5.12
N GLU A 346 -23.94 12.50 -5.02
CA GLU A 346 -24.72 13.58 -5.63
C GLU A 346 -23.81 14.53 -6.41
N ARG A 347 -24.23 14.90 -7.63
CA ARG A 347 -23.54 15.77 -8.57
C ARG A 347 -23.77 17.24 -8.20
N SER A 348 -23.29 17.70 -7.04
CA SER A 348 -22.98 19.11 -6.67
C SER A 348 -23.12 19.39 -5.16
N SER A 349 -22.00 19.50 -4.45
CA SER A 349 -21.46 20.74 -3.84
C SER A 349 -20.20 20.35 -3.07
N ALA A 350 -19.22 21.25 -2.92
CA ALA A 350 -17.97 20.97 -2.20
C ALA A 350 -18.20 20.45 -0.76
N ASN A 351 -19.42 20.62 -0.22
CA ASN A 351 -19.82 20.25 1.13
C ASN A 351 -21.01 19.28 1.18
N ALA A 352 -21.31 18.52 0.12
CA ALA A 352 -22.44 17.60 0.11
C ALA A 352 -22.41 16.62 1.29
N ASP A 353 -23.60 16.33 1.83
CA ASP A 353 -23.78 15.26 2.81
C ASP A 353 -23.55 13.92 2.13
N GLY A 354 -23.02 12.96 2.87
CA GLY A 354 -22.68 11.65 2.32
C GLY A 354 -22.76 10.58 3.37
N HIS A 355 -23.16 9.38 2.95
CA HIS A 355 -23.15 8.18 3.76
C HIS A 355 -22.31 7.11 3.07
N PHE A 356 -21.50 6.40 3.85
CA PHE A 356 -20.60 5.35 3.42
C PHE A 356 -20.69 4.19 4.40
N GLN A 357 -20.77 2.96 3.90
CA GLN A 357 -20.73 1.75 4.73
C GLN A 357 -19.76 0.74 4.12
N ILE A 358 -18.97 0.10 4.98
CA ILE A 358 -18.04 -0.96 4.61
C ILE A 358 -18.48 -2.24 5.31
N ILE A 359 -18.76 -3.28 4.52
CA ILE A 359 -19.17 -4.59 5.04
C ILE A 359 -18.20 -5.64 4.52
N GLY A 360 -17.42 -6.23 5.43
CA GLY A 360 -16.53 -7.36 5.16
C GLY A 360 -17.06 -8.65 5.77
N GLN A 361 -17.04 -9.74 5.03
CA GLN A 361 -17.35 -11.08 5.52
C GLN A 361 -16.32 -12.05 4.97
N ALA A 362 -15.80 -12.94 5.81
CA ALA A 362 -14.93 -14.01 5.38
C ALA A 362 -15.29 -15.27 6.17
N ALA A 363 -15.65 -16.33 5.46
CA ALA A 363 -15.77 -17.67 5.98
C ALA A 363 -14.67 -18.52 5.35
N PHE A 364 -13.88 -19.18 6.19
CA PHE A 364 -12.90 -20.16 5.71
C PHE A 364 -12.77 -21.28 6.74
N GLU A 365 -12.79 -22.51 6.24
CA GLU A 365 -12.87 -23.71 7.06
C GLU A 365 -14.01 -23.57 8.09
N ASP A 366 -13.71 -23.65 9.38
CA ASP A 366 -14.70 -23.53 10.46
C ASP A 366 -14.84 -22.10 11.04
N SER A 367 -14.17 -21.11 10.45
CA SER A 367 -14.12 -19.74 10.99
C SER A 367 -14.96 -18.76 10.17
N LYS A 368 -15.63 -17.83 10.86
CA LYS A 368 -16.40 -16.74 10.22
C LYS A 368 -16.07 -15.39 10.85
N PHE A 369 -15.71 -14.44 10.01
CA PHE A 369 -15.38 -13.06 10.36
C PHE A 369 -16.37 -12.13 9.68
N ILE A 370 -16.89 -11.16 10.43
CA ILE A 370 -17.77 -10.12 9.91
C ILE A 370 -17.32 -8.78 10.47
N PHE A 371 -17.11 -7.82 9.58
CA PHE A 371 -16.85 -6.43 9.88
C PHE A 371 -17.93 -5.57 9.20
N ASP A 372 -18.47 -4.60 9.91
CA ASP A 372 -19.53 -3.71 9.42
C ASP A 372 -19.38 -2.34 10.08
N THR A 373 -19.01 -1.34 9.30
CA THR A 373 -18.84 0.04 9.76
C THR A 373 -19.51 1.04 8.84
N GLU A 374 -20.04 2.10 9.42
CA GLU A 374 -20.70 3.19 8.74
C GLU A 374 -20.03 4.53 9.05
N LEU A 375 -20.07 5.44 8.09
CA LEU A 375 -19.58 6.80 8.17
C LEU A 375 -20.58 7.72 7.47
N SER A 376 -21.03 8.79 8.14
CA SER A 376 -21.90 9.81 7.55
C SER A 376 -21.32 11.19 7.77
N LYS A 377 -21.17 11.99 6.72
CA LYS A 377 -20.91 13.43 6.83
C LYS A 377 -22.25 14.14 6.66
N ILE A 378 -22.65 14.91 7.67
CA ILE A 378 -23.90 15.67 7.68
C ILE A 378 -23.59 17.08 8.17
N GLY A 379 -23.74 18.07 7.28
CA GLY A 379 -23.19 19.40 7.45
C GLY A 379 -21.68 19.35 7.63
N ASP A 380 -21.20 19.99 8.70
CA ASP A 380 -19.78 20.01 9.09
C ASP A 380 -19.39 18.84 10.03
N ASN A 381 -20.37 18.08 10.51
CA ASN A 381 -20.13 16.98 11.44
C ASN A 381 -19.91 15.66 10.71
N LEU A 382 -19.05 14.83 11.28
CA LEU A 382 -18.82 13.46 10.87
C LEU A 382 -19.41 12.51 11.92
N PHE A 383 -20.07 11.45 11.46
CA PHE A 383 -20.68 10.43 12.30
C PHE A 383 -20.11 9.09 11.92
N ALA A 384 -19.52 8.35 12.87
CA ALA A 384 -18.98 7.02 12.62
C ALA A 384 -19.69 5.99 13.48
N ARG A 385 -19.94 4.79 12.96
CA ARG A 385 -20.56 3.69 13.71
C ARG A 385 -19.91 2.38 13.38
N VAL A 386 -19.66 1.58 14.42
CA VAL A 386 -19.19 0.19 14.27
C VAL A 386 -20.35 -0.72 14.62
N ASN A 387 -20.90 -1.43 13.65
CA ASN A 387 -22.00 -2.36 13.88
C ASN A 387 -21.49 -3.73 14.29
N LYS A 388 -20.43 -4.20 13.62
CA LYS A 388 -19.79 -5.50 13.89
C LYS A 388 -18.29 -5.37 13.71
N VAL A 389 -17.56 -5.95 14.65
CA VAL A 389 -16.12 -6.18 14.53
C VAL A 389 -15.85 -7.62 14.94
N PRO A 390 -14.98 -8.36 14.25
CA PRO A 390 -14.66 -9.72 14.66
C PRO A 390 -14.05 -9.76 16.06
N SER A 391 -14.42 -10.76 16.87
CA SER A 391 -13.95 -10.90 18.26
C SER A 391 -12.44 -11.05 18.37
N VAL A 392 -11.74 -11.49 17.32
CA VAL A 392 -10.27 -11.51 17.29
C VAL A 392 -9.65 -10.12 17.57
N PHE A 393 -10.37 -9.04 17.27
CA PHE A 393 -9.90 -7.67 17.56
C PHE A 393 -10.13 -7.23 19.00
N SER A 394 -10.97 -7.93 19.78
CA SER A 394 -11.27 -7.55 21.17
C SER A 394 -10.07 -7.70 22.10
N SER A 395 -9.09 -8.54 21.74
CA SER A 395 -7.83 -8.66 22.49
C SER A 395 -6.95 -7.41 22.40
N PHE A 396 -7.19 -6.53 21.41
CA PHE A 396 -6.42 -5.30 21.23
C PHE A 396 -7.18 -4.07 21.71
N VAL A 397 -8.49 -4.00 21.42
CA VAL A 397 -9.37 -2.87 21.75
C VAL A 397 -10.76 -3.40 22.10
N ASP A 398 -11.29 -2.96 23.24
CA ASP A 398 -12.66 -3.30 23.66
C ASP A 398 -13.69 -2.38 22.99
N PHE A 399 -14.24 -2.86 21.86
CA PHE A 399 -15.29 -2.15 21.13
C PHE A 399 -16.69 -2.29 21.76
N SER A 400 -16.87 -3.11 22.79
CA SER A 400 -18.20 -3.45 23.34
C SER A 400 -19.00 -2.22 23.77
N LYS A 401 -18.31 -1.15 24.21
CA LYS A 401 -18.91 0.10 24.67
C LYS A 401 -19.36 1.03 23.55
N ILE A 402 -18.88 0.83 22.31
CA ILE A 402 -19.20 1.69 21.17
C ILE A 402 -19.96 0.98 20.04
N ILE A 403 -20.03 -0.37 20.08
CA ILE A 403 -20.76 -1.15 19.08
C ILE A 403 -22.21 -0.70 19.02
N GLY A 404 -22.67 -0.38 17.80
CA GLY A 404 -24.03 0.04 17.52
C GLY A 404 -24.34 1.50 17.87
N LEU A 405 -23.40 2.28 18.42
CA LEU A 405 -23.57 3.71 18.71
C LEU A 405 -22.95 4.57 17.61
N TRP A 406 -23.61 5.70 17.29
CA TRP A 406 -23.03 6.70 16.40
C TRP A 406 -22.09 7.61 17.18
N ILE A 407 -20.85 7.75 16.75
CA ILE A 407 -19.88 8.68 17.34
C ILE A 407 -19.95 9.98 16.55
N LYS A 408 -20.36 11.07 17.19
CA LYS A 408 -20.39 12.41 16.59
C LYS A 408 -19.02 13.07 16.75
N MET A 409 -18.44 13.50 15.64
CA MET A 409 -17.16 14.20 15.53
C MET A 409 -17.39 15.58 14.91
N THR A 410 -16.95 16.62 15.60
CA THR A 410 -16.98 17.99 15.09
C THR A 410 -15.72 18.29 14.25
N PRO A 411 -15.69 19.37 13.45
CA PRO A 411 -14.45 19.81 12.79
C PRO A 411 -13.27 20.01 13.75
N GLN A 412 -13.52 20.47 14.98
CA GLN A 412 -12.50 20.64 16.01
C GLN A 412 -11.92 19.30 16.48
N ASP A 413 -12.77 18.27 16.60
CA ASP A 413 -12.32 16.93 16.96
C ASP A 413 -11.46 16.31 15.85
N ILE A 414 -11.83 16.53 14.58
CA ILE A 414 -11.09 16.05 13.41
C ILE A 414 -9.74 16.75 13.29
N ALA A 415 -9.71 18.08 13.42
CA ALA A 415 -8.48 18.87 13.32
C ALA A 415 -7.49 18.60 14.47
N ASN A 416 -7.99 18.17 15.63
CA ASN A 416 -7.19 17.92 16.82
C ASN A 416 -7.42 16.50 17.36
N SER A 417 -7.14 15.49 16.54
CA SER A 417 -7.41 14.07 16.84
C SER A 417 -6.18 13.22 17.15
N ASP A 418 -4.96 13.77 17.15
CA ASP A 418 -3.72 12.97 17.10
C ASP A 418 -3.53 12.05 18.32
N TYR A 419 -4.16 12.39 19.44
CA TYR A 419 -4.20 11.57 20.66
C TYR A 419 -5.20 10.41 20.61
N SER A 420 -6.09 10.42 19.62
CA SER A 420 -7.23 9.50 19.53
C SER A 420 -6.91 8.30 18.64
N PRO A 421 -7.46 7.11 18.93
CA PRO A 421 -7.44 5.96 18.02
C PRO A 421 -7.95 6.25 16.60
N PHE A 422 -8.74 7.32 16.44
CA PHE A 422 -9.33 7.73 15.18
C PHE A 422 -8.43 8.64 14.32
N SER A 423 -7.22 8.98 14.78
CA SER A 423 -6.32 9.95 14.13
C SER A 423 -6.05 9.67 12.65
N LYS A 424 -6.02 8.40 12.23
CA LYS A 424 -5.84 8.03 10.81
C LYS A 424 -7.07 8.24 9.95
N LEU A 425 -8.28 8.20 10.52
CA LEU A 425 -9.53 8.50 9.81
C LEU A 425 -9.71 10.01 9.59
N THR A 426 -9.05 10.81 10.42
CA THR A 426 -9.17 12.27 10.46
C THR A 426 -7.92 12.99 9.94
N ALA A 427 -6.84 12.26 9.61
CA ALA A 427 -5.58 12.82 9.12
C ALA A 427 -5.75 13.50 7.75
N ASP A 428 -5.55 14.81 7.73
CA ASP A 428 -5.61 15.73 6.58
C ASP A 428 -4.38 15.59 5.65
N GLY A 429 -3.89 14.36 5.46
CA GLY A 429 -2.53 14.04 4.99
C GLY A 429 -2.25 14.20 3.50
N ALA A 430 -3.07 14.90 2.73
CA ALA A 430 -2.80 15.19 1.32
C ALA A 430 -2.97 16.69 1.10
N THR A 431 -1.90 17.39 0.72
CA THR A 431 -2.00 18.78 0.29
C THR A 431 -3.01 18.86 -0.86
N GLU A 432 -4.09 19.62 -0.66
CA GLU A 432 -5.22 19.72 -1.60
C GLU A 432 -4.78 19.97 -3.04
N GLU A 433 -3.67 20.70 -3.24
CA GLU A 433 -3.15 21.02 -4.57
C GLU A 433 -2.55 19.80 -5.31
N ILE A 434 -1.82 18.91 -4.62
CA ILE A 434 -1.29 17.68 -5.22
C ILE A 434 -2.44 16.73 -5.56
N TYR A 435 -3.42 16.65 -4.65
CA TYR A 435 -4.62 15.84 -4.83
C TYR A 435 -5.47 16.33 -6.02
N ASN A 436 -5.71 17.63 -6.11
CA ASN A 436 -6.52 18.23 -7.18
C ASN A 436 -5.84 18.12 -8.55
N ASN A 437 -4.52 18.33 -8.64
CA ASN A 437 -3.79 18.18 -9.89
C ASN A 437 -3.70 16.70 -10.34
N ALA A 438 -3.50 15.77 -9.40
CA ALA A 438 -3.56 14.34 -9.70
C ALA A 438 -4.96 13.91 -10.16
N LYS A 439 -6.02 14.46 -9.56
CA LYS A 439 -7.42 14.20 -9.91
C LYS A 439 -7.77 14.67 -11.31
N ILE A 440 -7.35 15.88 -11.71
CA ILE A 440 -7.57 16.40 -13.07
C ILE A 440 -6.86 15.52 -14.09
N LEU A 441 -5.56 15.24 -13.88
CA LEU A 441 -4.78 14.41 -14.79
C LEU A 441 -5.35 12.98 -14.90
N ALA A 442 -5.76 12.37 -13.79
CA ALA A 442 -6.43 11.07 -13.80
C ALA A 442 -7.74 11.11 -14.59
N SER A 443 -8.54 12.18 -14.44
CA SER A 443 -9.81 12.32 -15.15
C SER A 443 -9.63 12.41 -16.67
N GLU A 444 -8.62 13.12 -17.17
CA GLU A 444 -8.34 13.23 -18.60
C GLU A 444 -7.86 11.90 -19.20
N GLN A 445 -7.01 11.18 -18.46
CA GLN A 445 -6.53 9.87 -18.88
C GLN A 445 -7.69 8.86 -18.92
N ILE A 446 -8.60 8.86 -17.93
CA ILE A 446 -9.78 7.99 -17.93
C ILE A 446 -10.72 8.30 -19.11
N LYS A 447 -10.92 9.58 -19.45
CA LYS A 447 -11.74 9.96 -20.62
C LYS A 447 -11.17 9.39 -21.91
N LEU A 448 -9.87 9.56 -22.15
CA LEU A 448 -9.22 9.03 -23.35
C LEU A 448 -9.28 7.49 -23.38
N PHE A 449 -9.10 6.84 -22.24
CA PHE A 449 -9.23 5.40 -22.10
C PHE A 449 -10.59 4.89 -22.58
N VAL A 450 -11.67 5.51 -22.07
CA VAL A 450 -13.06 5.19 -22.39
C VAL A 450 -13.36 5.43 -23.87
N GLU A 451 -12.90 6.56 -24.41
CA GLU A 451 -13.05 6.92 -25.83
C GLU A 451 -12.44 5.85 -26.74
N ILE A 452 -11.19 5.45 -26.48
CA ILE A 452 -10.50 4.42 -27.25
C ILE A 452 -11.21 3.06 -27.11
N ALA A 453 -11.70 2.71 -25.91
CA ALA A 453 -12.43 1.46 -25.67
C ALA A 453 -13.74 1.42 -26.47
N ASN A 454 -14.45 2.54 -26.54
CA ASN A 454 -15.66 2.70 -27.33
C ASN A 454 -15.39 2.58 -28.83
N ASP A 455 -14.41 3.31 -29.34
CA ASP A 455 -14.08 3.34 -30.77
C ASP A 455 -13.61 1.98 -31.30
N GLU A 456 -12.77 1.28 -30.53
CA GLU A 456 -12.25 -0.03 -30.89
C GLU A 456 -13.23 -1.16 -30.55
N LYS A 457 -14.39 -0.82 -29.96
CA LYS A 457 -15.43 -1.75 -29.51
C LYS A 457 -14.84 -2.88 -28.67
N ALA A 458 -14.06 -2.50 -27.66
CA ALA A 458 -13.30 -3.42 -26.82
C ALA A 458 -14.19 -4.48 -26.14
N LEU A 459 -15.47 -4.16 -25.92
CA LEU A 459 -16.50 -5.05 -25.37
C LEU A 459 -17.60 -5.31 -26.39
N VAL A 460 -18.02 -6.58 -26.50
CA VAL A 460 -19.11 -7.00 -27.40
C VAL A 460 -20.18 -7.77 -26.65
N ILE A 461 -21.42 -7.68 -27.14
CA ILE A 461 -22.56 -8.41 -26.60
C ILE A 461 -22.46 -9.88 -27.02
N ASN A 462 -22.59 -10.80 -26.05
CA ASN A 462 -22.56 -12.23 -26.25
C ASN A 462 -23.99 -12.81 -26.20
N GLY A 463 -24.61 -12.95 -27.37
CA GLY A 463 -25.99 -13.43 -27.49
C GLY A 463 -27.03 -12.30 -27.43
N LEU A 464 -28.30 -12.67 -27.32
CA LEU A 464 -29.39 -11.70 -27.24
C LEU A 464 -29.59 -11.22 -25.79
N PRO A 465 -29.81 -9.91 -25.56
CA PRO A 465 -30.14 -9.41 -24.23
C PRO A 465 -31.42 -10.06 -23.70
N VAL A 466 -31.39 -10.49 -22.44
CA VAL A 466 -32.51 -11.17 -21.78
C VAL A 466 -33.26 -10.16 -20.91
N LYS A 467 -34.58 -10.09 -21.07
CA LYS A 467 -35.43 -9.26 -20.21
C LYS A 467 -35.78 -10.02 -18.94
N GLU A 468 -35.49 -9.43 -17.78
CA GLU A 468 -35.78 -10.02 -16.47
C GLU A 468 -36.20 -8.97 -15.44
N LYS A 469 -36.53 -9.40 -14.20
CA LYS A 469 -36.82 -8.51 -13.09
C LYS A 469 -35.70 -8.54 -12.06
N LEU A 470 -35.15 -7.38 -11.73
CA LEU A 470 -34.17 -7.19 -10.67
C LEU A 470 -34.79 -6.25 -9.62
N ASP A 471 -34.97 -6.74 -8.38
CA ASP A 471 -35.60 -6.00 -7.28
C ASP A 471 -36.97 -5.38 -7.65
N GLY A 472 -37.76 -6.09 -8.46
CA GLY A 472 -39.07 -5.64 -8.93
C GLY A 472 -39.04 -4.67 -10.13
N VAL A 473 -37.86 -4.23 -10.57
CA VAL A 473 -37.67 -3.37 -11.75
C VAL A 473 -37.39 -4.22 -13.00
N SER A 474 -38.04 -3.87 -14.11
CA SER A 474 -37.80 -4.47 -15.43
C SER A 474 -36.44 -4.04 -15.97
N VAL A 475 -35.55 -5.01 -16.28
CA VAL A 475 -34.17 -4.77 -16.73
C VAL A 475 -33.82 -5.68 -17.91
N TYR A 476 -32.83 -5.27 -18.70
CA TYR A 476 -32.18 -6.09 -19.72
C TYR A 476 -30.82 -6.55 -19.20
N LYS A 477 -30.61 -7.86 -19.17
CA LYS A 477 -29.33 -8.53 -18.89
C LYS A 477 -28.55 -8.72 -20.19
N TYR A 478 -27.31 -8.27 -20.18
CA TYR A 478 -26.33 -8.41 -21.27
C TYR A 478 -25.16 -9.23 -20.76
N ASP A 479 -24.95 -10.41 -21.33
CA ASP A 479 -23.70 -11.12 -21.18
C ASP A 479 -22.71 -10.56 -22.21
N LEU A 480 -21.51 -10.19 -21.77
CA LEU A 480 -20.51 -9.48 -22.54
C LEU A 480 -19.25 -10.35 -22.68
N LYS A 481 -18.50 -10.16 -23.76
CA LYS A 481 -17.21 -10.83 -23.97
C LYS A 481 -16.20 -9.90 -24.62
N LEU A 482 -14.95 -10.35 -24.64
CA LEU A 482 -13.86 -9.69 -25.33
C LEU A 482 -13.60 -10.39 -26.66
N GLU A 483 -13.22 -9.62 -27.68
CA GLU A 483 -12.71 -10.15 -28.94
C GLU A 483 -11.22 -9.85 -29.09
N ARG A 484 -10.42 -10.88 -29.38
CA ARG A 484 -8.95 -10.79 -29.40
C ARG A 484 -8.45 -9.66 -30.29
N THR A 485 -8.90 -9.60 -31.54
CA THR A 485 -8.46 -8.59 -32.51
C THR A 485 -8.80 -7.17 -32.04
N ARG A 486 -9.99 -6.96 -31.48
CA ARG A 486 -10.44 -5.66 -30.97
C ARG A 486 -9.63 -5.23 -29.75
N ILE A 487 -9.30 -6.15 -28.85
CA ILE A 487 -8.48 -5.87 -27.68
C ILE A 487 -7.02 -5.58 -28.05
N VAL A 488 -6.47 -6.27 -29.05
CA VAL A 488 -5.14 -5.97 -29.57
C VAL A 488 -5.11 -4.55 -30.18
N ASN A 489 -6.10 -4.20 -30.99
CA ASN A 489 -6.21 -2.86 -31.59
C ASN A 489 -6.41 -1.78 -30.52
N PHE A 490 -7.32 -2.01 -29.57
CA PHE A 490 -7.54 -1.19 -28.39
C PHE A 490 -6.22 -0.91 -27.67
N TYR A 491 -5.44 -1.94 -27.33
CA TYR A 491 -4.19 -1.75 -26.60
C TYR A 491 -3.14 -1.01 -27.43
N LYS A 492 -2.98 -1.36 -28.71
CA LYS A 492 -2.04 -0.68 -29.62
C LYS A 492 -2.37 0.81 -29.73
N ARG A 493 -3.65 1.16 -29.83
CA ARG A 493 -4.11 2.55 -29.85
C ARG A 493 -3.96 3.23 -28.48
N LEU A 494 -4.29 2.54 -27.40
CA LEU A 494 -4.16 3.03 -26.03
C LEU A 494 -2.74 3.49 -25.74
N VAL A 495 -1.74 2.63 -25.99
CA VAL A 495 -0.33 2.95 -25.79
C VAL A 495 0.08 4.17 -26.62
N ARG A 496 -0.24 4.17 -27.92
CA ARG A 496 0.10 5.26 -28.84
C ARG A 496 -0.49 6.60 -28.39
N ASP A 497 -1.80 6.63 -28.14
CA ASP A 497 -2.52 7.87 -27.87
C ASP A 497 -2.19 8.41 -26.46
N PHE A 498 -1.94 7.53 -25.48
CA PHE A 498 -1.50 7.92 -24.14
C PHE A 498 -0.07 8.45 -24.12
N GLU A 499 0.86 7.79 -24.81
CA GLU A 499 2.24 8.26 -24.92
C GLU A 499 2.29 9.63 -25.59
N ASN A 500 1.54 9.80 -26.69
CA ASN A 500 1.43 11.08 -27.40
C ASN A 500 0.85 12.21 -26.54
N ARG A 501 -0.16 11.91 -25.71
CA ARG A 501 -0.89 12.94 -24.94
C ARG A 501 -0.28 13.23 -23.56
N PHE A 502 0.23 12.21 -22.87
CA PHE A 502 0.65 12.31 -21.47
C PHE A 502 2.15 12.05 -21.25
N GLY A 503 2.86 11.48 -22.24
CA GLY A 503 4.29 11.14 -22.15
C GLY A 503 4.60 10.30 -20.91
N GLY A 504 5.67 10.65 -20.19
CA GLY A 504 6.09 9.96 -18.96
C GLY A 504 5.14 10.08 -17.76
N ARG A 505 4.02 10.82 -17.88
CA ARG A 505 2.96 10.92 -16.85
C ARG A 505 1.76 10.01 -17.15
N SER A 506 1.83 9.25 -18.24
CA SER A 506 0.85 8.23 -18.59
C SER A 506 0.85 7.10 -17.56
N PHE A 507 -0.33 6.64 -17.14
CA PHE A 507 -0.45 5.38 -16.40
C PHE A 507 -0.31 4.15 -17.32
N VAL A 508 -0.43 4.33 -18.63
CA VAL A 508 -0.20 3.29 -19.64
C VAL A 508 1.24 3.37 -20.12
N VAL A 509 2.01 2.30 -19.91
CA VAL A 509 3.43 2.26 -20.28
C VAL A 509 3.61 1.55 -21.62
N SER A 510 4.31 2.19 -22.55
CA SER A 510 4.72 1.64 -23.85
C SER A 510 5.92 0.72 -23.69
N SER A 511 5.85 -0.50 -24.25
CA SER A 511 6.97 -1.44 -24.31
C SER A 511 6.93 -2.19 -25.64
N PRO A 512 8.01 -2.13 -26.45
CA PRO A 512 8.12 -2.90 -27.69
C PRO A 512 7.94 -4.40 -27.47
N GLU A 513 8.38 -4.92 -26.32
CA GLU A 513 8.23 -6.31 -25.92
C GLU A 513 6.75 -6.71 -25.76
N ILE A 514 5.94 -5.85 -25.13
CA ILE A 514 4.50 -6.09 -24.96
C ILE A 514 3.79 -6.08 -26.32
N LEU A 515 4.12 -5.12 -27.19
CA LEU A 515 3.50 -5.01 -28.52
C LEU A 515 3.81 -6.24 -29.39
N ALA A 516 5.06 -6.73 -29.37
CA ALA A 516 5.45 -7.96 -30.06
C ALA A 516 4.74 -9.20 -29.48
N TYR A 517 4.54 -9.22 -28.17
CA TYR A 517 3.88 -10.32 -27.51
C TYR A 517 2.39 -10.48 -27.87
N LEU A 518 1.66 -9.38 -28.10
CA LEU A 518 0.25 -9.42 -28.52
C LEU A 518 0.02 -10.15 -29.84
N ASP A 519 1.04 -10.29 -30.67
CA ASP A 519 0.99 -11.00 -31.94
C ASP A 519 1.49 -12.46 -31.82
N SER A 520 1.80 -12.94 -30.60
CA SER A 520 2.38 -14.27 -30.37
C SER A 520 1.33 -15.41 -30.27
N PRO A 521 1.70 -16.65 -30.62
CA PRO A 521 0.86 -17.84 -30.37
C PRO A 521 0.56 -18.09 -28.89
N ALA A 522 1.46 -17.67 -28.00
CA ALA A 522 1.25 -17.76 -26.56
C ALA A 522 0.09 -16.86 -26.12
N PHE A 523 0.08 -15.59 -26.55
CA PHE A 523 -1.02 -14.66 -26.24
C PHE A 523 -2.38 -15.20 -26.67
N THR A 524 -2.45 -15.79 -27.86
CA THR A 524 -3.69 -16.40 -28.36
C THR A 524 -4.26 -17.42 -27.38
N GLN A 525 -3.46 -18.38 -26.93
CA GLN A 525 -3.92 -19.43 -26.02
C GLN A 525 -4.38 -18.88 -24.67
N ILE A 526 -3.72 -17.84 -24.17
CA ILE A 526 -4.08 -17.28 -22.87
C ILE A 526 -5.30 -16.38 -23.00
N PHE A 527 -5.42 -15.64 -24.09
CA PHE A 527 -6.63 -14.87 -24.38
C PHE A 527 -7.83 -15.81 -24.46
N ASP A 528 -7.72 -16.94 -25.15
CA ASP A 528 -8.79 -17.93 -25.26
C ASP A 528 -9.15 -18.52 -23.88
N TYR A 529 -8.15 -18.88 -23.08
CA TYR A 529 -8.36 -19.35 -21.71
C TYR A 529 -9.03 -18.29 -20.82
N LEU A 530 -8.57 -17.05 -20.87
CA LEU A 530 -9.16 -15.92 -20.14
C LEU A 530 -10.61 -15.72 -20.59
N ASN A 531 -10.88 -15.69 -21.89
CA ASN A 531 -12.22 -15.44 -22.40
C ASN A 531 -13.22 -16.55 -22.03
N GLN A 532 -12.74 -17.79 -21.85
CA GLN A 532 -13.56 -18.92 -21.35
C GLN A 532 -13.79 -18.91 -19.84
N ASN A 533 -12.93 -18.22 -19.08
CA ASN A 533 -12.96 -18.25 -17.61
C ASN A 533 -13.27 -16.88 -16.99
N ASN A 534 -13.60 -15.88 -17.79
CA ASN A 534 -14.03 -14.57 -17.31
C ASN A 534 -15.45 -14.31 -17.78
N PHE A 535 -16.33 -14.04 -16.83
CA PHE A 535 -17.75 -13.83 -17.06
C PHE A 535 -18.08 -12.38 -16.76
N LEU A 536 -18.67 -11.69 -17.74
CA LEU A 536 -18.99 -10.28 -17.64
C LEU A 536 -20.46 -10.07 -17.94
N THR A 537 -21.20 -9.52 -16.98
CA THR A 537 -22.63 -9.29 -17.13
C THR A 537 -22.99 -7.86 -16.70
N LEU A 538 -23.77 -7.20 -17.55
CA LEU A 538 -24.35 -5.89 -17.32
C LEU A 538 -25.88 -6.00 -17.27
N TRP A 539 -26.50 -5.29 -16.34
CA TRP A 539 -27.93 -5.08 -16.30
C TRP A 539 -28.22 -3.60 -16.47
N ALA A 540 -29.15 -3.27 -17.37
CA ALA A 540 -29.62 -1.91 -17.57
C ALA A 540 -31.14 -1.82 -17.54
N ASP A 541 -31.67 -0.73 -16.99
CA ASP A 541 -33.10 -0.48 -17.00
C ASP A 541 -33.61 -0.10 -18.41
N GLU A 542 -34.93 0.02 -18.55
CA GLU A 542 -35.54 0.37 -19.85
C GLU A 542 -35.18 1.77 -20.37
N LYS A 543 -34.61 2.65 -19.53
CA LYS A 543 -34.12 3.99 -19.89
C LYS A 543 -32.63 3.99 -20.26
N GLY A 544 -31.98 2.83 -20.18
CA GLY A 544 -30.56 2.67 -20.43
C GLY A 544 -29.70 3.21 -19.30
N PHE A 545 -30.14 3.14 -18.05
CA PHE A 545 -29.25 3.32 -16.90
C PHE A 545 -28.67 1.96 -16.48
N PRO A 546 -27.34 1.82 -16.31
CA PRO A 546 -26.75 0.63 -15.73
C PRO A 546 -27.20 0.51 -14.27
N VAL A 547 -27.76 -0.63 -13.89
CA VAL A 547 -28.25 -0.89 -12.52
C VAL A 547 -27.39 -1.90 -11.79
N LYS A 548 -26.76 -2.82 -12.52
CA LYS A 548 -25.86 -3.83 -11.96
C LYS A 548 -24.81 -4.19 -12.98
N PHE A 549 -23.61 -4.46 -12.52
CA PHE A 549 -22.51 -4.96 -13.30
C PHE A 549 -21.78 -6.00 -12.45
N VAL A 550 -21.44 -7.15 -13.03
CA VAL A 550 -20.68 -8.21 -12.36
C VAL A 550 -19.62 -8.73 -13.31
N TYR A 551 -18.39 -8.81 -12.83
CA TYR A 551 -17.27 -9.43 -13.49
C TYR A 551 -16.72 -10.54 -12.59
N THR A 552 -16.70 -11.78 -13.08
CA THR A 552 -16.20 -12.93 -12.34
C THR A 552 -15.05 -13.57 -13.10
N MET A 553 -13.90 -13.68 -12.46
CA MET A 553 -12.74 -14.44 -12.92
C MET A 553 -12.74 -15.82 -12.26
N ARG A 554 -12.68 -16.87 -13.07
CA ARG A 554 -12.52 -18.25 -12.63
C ARG A 554 -11.08 -18.69 -12.85
N PHE A 555 -10.47 -19.23 -11.81
CA PHE A 555 -9.14 -19.83 -11.86
C PHE A 555 -9.26 -21.32 -11.53
N VAL A 556 -8.61 -22.14 -12.35
CA VAL A 556 -8.59 -23.59 -12.17
C VAL A 556 -7.15 -24.01 -11.91
N PRO A 557 -6.79 -24.31 -10.65
CA PRO A 557 -5.45 -24.78 -10.31
C PRO A 557 -5.08 -26.03 -11.10
N LYS A 558 -3.78 -26.15 -11.41
CA LYS A 558 -3.19 -27.34 -12.01
C LYS A 558 -3.54 -28.63 -11.28
N ASP A 559 -3.74 -29.71 -12.03
CA ASP A 559 -4.08 -31.02 -11.46
C ASP A 559 -2.95 -31.61 -10.61
N GLU A 560 -1.71 -31.15 -10.81
CA GLU A 560 -0.55 -31.51 -10.00
C GLU A 560 -0.63 -30.94 -8.56
N VAL A 561 -1.47 -29.93 -8.31
CA VAL A 561 -1.71 -29.37 -6.98
C VAL A 561 -2.75 -30.21 -6.25
N SER A 562 -2.31 -31.35 -5.70
CA SER A 562 -3.18 -32.36 -5.06
C SER A 562 -4.22 -31.81 -4.08
N ARG A 563 -3.87 -30.75 -3.32
CA ARG A 563 -4.75 -30.11 -2.33
C ARG A 563 -5.97 -29.42 -2.96
N MET A 564 -5.80 -28.86 -4.16
CA MET A 564 -6.84 -28.12 -4.90
C MET A 564 -7.40 -28.93 -6.07
N LYS A 565 -7.13 -30.24 -6.09
CA LYS A 565 -7.70 -31.16 -7.08
C LYS A 565 -9.23 -31.06 -7.03
N GLU A 566 -9.86 -30.96 -8.21
CA GLU A 566 -11.32 -30.80 -8.36
C GLU A 566 -11.91 -29.54 -7.72
N LYS A 567 -11.08 -28.53 -7.40
CA LYS A 567 -11.54 -27.21 -6.96
C LYS A 567 -11.26 -26.13 -8.01
N GLN A 568 -11.96 -25.03 -7.86
CA GLN A 568 -11.74 -23.78 -8.58
C GLN A 568 -11.84 -22.59 -7.63
N VAL A 569 -11.22 -21.47 -8.03
CA VAL A 569 -11.27 -20.20 -7.31
C VAL A 569 -11.99 -19.18 -8.18
N SER A 570 -13.01 -18.52 -7.63
CA SER A 570 -13.74 -17.45 -8.31
C SER A 570 -13.48 -16.12 -7.61
N LEU A 571 -13.02 -15.11 -8.35
CA LEU A 571 -12.90 -13.73 -7.90
C LEU A 571 -13.97 -12.90 -8.60
N SER A 572 -14.88 -12.25 -7.87
CA SER A 572 -15.91 -11.42 -8.48
C SER A 572 -15.82 -9.97 -8.04
N PHE A 573 -15.95 -9.06 -9.00
CA PHE A 573 -16.17 -7.64 -8.78
C PHE A 573 -17.60 -7.29 -9.22
N GLY A 574 -18.31 -6.54 -8.40
CA GLY A 574 -19.68 -6.13 -8.65
C GLY A 574 -19.90 -4.66 -8.37
N VAL A 575 -20.73 -4.03 -9.20
CA VAL A 575 -21.30 -2.72 -8.94
C VAL A 575 -22.82 -2.83 -9.02
N LYS A 576 -23.52 -2.21 -8.10
CA LYS A 576 -24.97 -2.06 -8.14
C LYS A 576 -25.32 -0.61 -7.89
N LEU A 577 -26.17 -0.04 -8.74
CA LEU A 577 -26.73 1.30 -8.57
C LEU A 577 -28.21 1.17 -8.22
N SER A 578 -28.67 2.00 -7.29
CA SER A 578 -30.07 2.13 -6.92
C SER A 578 -30.41 3.59 -6.67
N ASP A 579 -31.71 3.91 -6.61
CA ASP A 579 -32.18 5.27 -6.30
C ASP A 579 -31.62 6.34 -7.24
N ILE A 580 -31.37 5.97 -8.49
CA ILE A 580 -30.87 6.84 -9.55
C ILE A 580 -31.81 8.04 -9.70
N ASN A 581 -31.25 9.25 -9.59
CA ASN A 581 -31.92 10.54 -9.67
C ASN A 581 -33.01 10.76 -8.61
N LYS A 582 -32.95 10.07 -7.47
CA LYS A 582 -33.78 10.36 -6.29
C LYS A 582 -33.04 11.31 -5.33
N PRO A 583 -33.75 12.19 -4.60
CA PRO A 583 -33.12 13.08 -3.63
C PRO A 583 -32.46 12.27 -2.50
N ILE A 584 -31.24 12.65 -2.12
CA ILE A 584 -30.53 12.09 -0.98
C ILE A 584 -30.89 12.93 0.24
N ILE A 585 -31.62 12.35 1.19
CA ILE A 585 -32.01 13.01 2.44
C ILE A 585 -31.31 12.28 3.57
N LEU A 586 -30.29 12.91 4.16
CA LEU A 586 -29.59 12.45 5.35
C LEU A 586 -29.96 13.34 6.53
N SER A 587 -30.10 12.74 7.71
CA SER A 587 -30.42 13.45 8.96
C SER A 587 -29.48 13.00 10.06
N GLU A 588 -29.12 13.90 10.98
CA GLU A 588 -28.28 13.53 12.13
C GLU A 588 -28.88 12.30 12.86
N PRO A 589 -28.08 11.26 13.15
CA PRO A 589 -28.53 10.12 13.93
C PRO A 589 -28.98 10.56 15.34
N THR A 590 -29.96 9.87 15.93
CA THR A 590 -30.50 10.21 17.26
C THR A 590 -29.73 9.58 18.43
N ASN A 591 -29.13 8.40 18.24
CA ASN A 591 -28.40 7.68 19.28
C ASN A 591 -26.89 7.91 19.17
N THR A 592 -26.47 9.13 19.52
CA THR A 592 -25.07 9.56 19.36
C THR A 592 -24.30 9.60 20.69
N MET A 593 -23.06 9.14 20.65
CA MET A 593 -22.00 9.32 21.64
C MET A 593 -21.06 10.44 21.20
N SER A 594 -20.53 11.23 22.14
CA SER A 594 -19.53 12.26 21.80
C SER A 594 -18.18 11.62 21.44
N PHE A 595 -17.35 12.32 20.66
CA PHE A 595 -15.99 11.89 20.35
C PHE A 595 -15.12 11.66 21.62
N ALA A 596 -15.34 12.47 22.65
CA ALA A 596 -14.65 12.35 23.93
C ALA A 596 -15.04 11.06 24.68
N ASP A 597 -16.34 10.77 24.76
CA ASP A 597 -16.84 9.55 25.40
C ASP A 597 -16.39 8.29 24.64
N ALA A 598 -16.37 8.35 23.31
CA ALA A 598 -15.88 7.25 22.49
C ALA A 598 -14.37 7.02 22.69
N THR A 599 -13.58 8.08 22.73
CA THR A 599 -12.13 7.99 22.95
C THR A 599 -11.82 7.42 24.33
N THR A 600 -12.46 7.91 25.38
CA THR A 600 -12.28 7.39 26.75
C THR A 600 -12.75 5.94 26.89
N ALA A 601 -13.87 5.58 26.24
CA ALA A 601 -14.36 4.20 26.23
C ALA A 601 -13.37 3.21 25.60
N LEU A 602 -12.75 3.59 24.47
CA LEU A 602 -11.80 2.73 23.73
C LEU A 602 -10.41 2.68 24.36
N THR A 603 -9.96 3.76 24.97
CA THR A 603 -8.60 3.87 25.55
C THR A 603 -8.54 3.51 27.03
N GLY A 604 -9.69 3.49 27.72
CA GLY A 604 -9.75 3.38 29.18
C GLY A 604 -9.19 4.60 29.93
N MET A 605 -9.00 5.72 29.23
CA MET A 605 -8.50 6.97 29.79
C MET A 605 -9.57 7.65 30.66
N SER A 606 -9.14 8.31 31.75
CA SER A 606 -10.03 9.19 32.52
C SER A 606 -10.44 10.40 31.68
N LYS A 607 -11.51 11.09 32.08
CA LYS A 607 -11.94 12.31 31.37
C LYS A 607 -10.90 13.42 31.53
N GLU A 608 -10.29 13.51 32.70
CA GLU A 608 -9.24 14.46 33.05
C GLU A 608 -8.00 14.26 32.17
N ASP A 609 -7.52 13.02 32.06
CA ASP A 609 -6.36 12.71 31.21
C ASP A 609 -6.68 12.93 29.72
N TYR A 610 -7.92 12.68 29.28
CA TYR A 610 -8.37 12.97 27.92
C TYR A 610 -8.29 14.48 27.62
N LEU A 611 -8.80 15.32 28.53
CA LEU A 611 -8.76 16.77 28.38
C LEU A 611 -7.31 17.27 28.38
N ALA A 612 -6.49 16.78 29.30
CA ALA A 612 -5.07 17.07 29.36
C ALA A 612 -4.34 16.73 28.06
N LYS A 613 -4.61 15.55 27.49
CA LYS A 613 -3.99 15.12 26.24
C LYS A 613 -4.48 15.93 25.03
N LYS A 614 -5.78 16.25 24.99
CA LYS A 614 -6.37 17.11 23.96
C LYS A 614 -5.77 18.51 24.00
N GLU A 615 -5.57 19.06 25.20
CA GLU A 615 -4.95 20.37 25.44
C GLU A 615 -3.48 20.40 25.03
N GLU A 616 -2.69 19.41 25.49
CA GLU A 616 -1.28 19.28 25.12
C GLU A 616 -1.11 19.24 23.59
N THR A 617 -1.98 18.48 22.91
CA THR A 617 -1.97 18.36 21.44
C THR A 617 -2.36 19.68 20.78
N ALA A 618 -3.40 20.37 21.28
CA ALA A 618 -3.81 21.68 20.78
C ALA A 618 -2.67 22.70 20.87
N VAL A 619 -2.02 22.78 22.04
CA VAL A 619 -0.88 23.68 22.29
C VAL A 619 0.26 23.36 21.33
N LYS A 620 0.64 22.09 21.18
CA LYS A 620 1.71 21.67 20.24
C LYS A 620 1.40 22.07 18.80
N LYS A 621 0.19 21.79 18.31
CA LYS A 621 -0.23 22.19 16.95
C LYS A 621 -0.18 23.70 16.74
N ILE A 622 -0.64 24.48 17.72
CA ILE A 622 -0.57 25.95 17.64
C ILE A 622 0.88 26.42 17.60
N ARG A 623 1.76 25.86 18.45
CA ARG A 623 3.20 26.22 18.47
C ARG A 623 3.89 25.88 17.14
N GLU A 624 3.60 24.72 16.57
CA GLU A 624 4.12 24.33 15.25
C GLU A 624 3.66 25.29 14.16
N ALA A 625 2.36 25.64 14.12
CA ALA A 625 1.83 26.61 13.18
C ALA A 625 2.43 28.01 13.36
N LEU A 626 2.65 28.46 14.61
CA LEU A 626 3.33 29.71 14.92
C LEU A 626 4.79 29.71 14.41
N ASN A 627 5.49 28.58 14.53
CA ASN A 627 6.85 28.43 14.02
C ASN A 627 6.88 28.50 12.48
N VAL A 628 5.97 27.78 11.80
CA VAL A 628 5.82 27.88 10.33
C VAL A 628 5.52 29.32 9.92
N TYR A 629 4.58 29.99 10.60
CA TYR A 629 4.25 31.39 10.35
C TYR A 629 5.48 32.30 10.51
N LYS A 630 6.30 32.09 11.56
CA LYS A 630 7.55 32.82 11.78
C LYS A 630 8.56 32.58 10.66
N ILE A 631 8.71 31.36 10.16
CA ILE A 631 9.59 31.05 9.02
C ILE A 631 9.13 31.79 7.75
N LEU A 632 7.84 31.77 7.45
CA LEU A 632 7.28 32.36 6.23
C LEU A 632 7.33 33.90 6.25
N PHE A 633 6.92 34.53 7.37
CA PHE A 633 6.71 35.97 7.45
C PHE A 633 7.77 36.71 8.26
N ASN A 634 8.75 36.00 8.84
CA ASN A 634 9.76 36.54 9.74
C ASN A 634 9.18 37.33 10.94
N ARG A 635 7.93 37.05 11.34
CA ARG A 635 7.27 37.60 12.53
C ARG A 635 6.30 36.57 13.10
N TYR A 636 5.97 36.69 14.38
CA TYR A 636 4.77 36.04 14.92
C TYR A 636 3.51 36.84 14.57
N PRO A 637 2.34 36.17 14.45
CA PRO A 637 1.09 36.84 14.15
C PRO A 637 0.65 37.76 15.30
N VAL A 638 -0.23 38.72 15.01
CA VAL A 638 -0.85 39.56 16.03
C VAL A 638 -1.96 38.80 16.75
N SER A 639 -2.62 37.87 16.03
CA SER A 639 -3.69 37.01 16.56
C SER A 639 -3.61 35.61 15.97
N LEU A 640 -4.10 34.59 16.69
CA LEU A 640 -4.11 33.22 16.19
C LEU A 640 -4.97 33.02 14.93
N SER A 641 -5.94 33.90 14.66
CA SER A 641 -6.75 33.83 13.42
C SER A 641 -5.93 34.00 12.14
N GLU A 642 -4.78 34.68 12.19
CA GLU A 642 -3.85 34.78 11.04
C GLU A 642 -3.27 33.41 10.62
N LEU A 643 -3.32 32.39 11.50
CA LEU A 643 -2.88 31.03 11.14
C LEU A 643 -3.86 30.33 10.19
N THR A 644 -5.09 30.82 10.10
CA THR A 644 -6.16 30.27 9.25
C THR A 644 -6.41 31.06 7.98
N THR A 645 -5.67 32.15 7.76
CA THR A 645 -5.78 32.91 6.51
C THR A 645 -5.01 32.22 5.39
N ILE A 646 -5.56 32.23 4.17
CA ILE A 646 -4.83 31.77 2.99
C ILE A 646 -3.59 32.65 2.83
N ASN A 647 -2.41 32.04 2.86
CA ASN A 647 -1.15 32.78 2.78
C ASN A 647 -0.86 33.16 1.35
N VAL A 648 -0.66 34.45 1.08
CA VAL A 648 -0.11 34.93 -0.19
C VAL A 648 1.31 35.37 0.10
N ILE A 649 2.28 34.58 -0.33
CA ILE A 649 3.69 34.87 -0.11
C ILE A 649 4.17 35.68 -1.33
N PRO A 650 4.64 36.93 -1.16
CA PRO A 650 5.08 37.74 -2.29
C PRO A 650 6.24 37.05 -3.00
N ASN A 651 6.08 36.71 -4.28
CA ASN A 651 7.17 36.18 -5.11
C ASN A 651 8.37 37.14 -5.02
N LYS A 652 9.54 36.63 -4.62
CA LYS A 652 10.78 37.32 -4.96
C LYS A 652 10.85 37.40 -6.48
N ALA A 653 10.98 38.62 -7.01
CA ALA A 653 11.18 38.85 -8.43
C ALA A 653 12.31 37.92 -8.94
N GLU A 654 12.05 37.21 -10.03
CA GLU A 654 13.04 36.37 -10.71
C GLU A 654 14.26 37.21 -11.09
N THR A 655 15.32 37.13 -10.29
CA THR A 655 16.65 37.47 -10.77
C THR A 655 17.11 36.34 -11.68
N LYS A 656 17.10 36.62 -12.98
CA LYS A 656 17.73 35.78 -14.01
C LYS A 656 19.19 35.51 -13.66
N GLU A 657 19.65 34.32 -14.05
CA GLU A 657 21.01 33.77 -13.99
C GLU A 657 21.43 33.13 -12.65
N ASN A 658 21.39 31.79 -12.60
CA ASN A 658 22.67 31.05 -12.59
C ASN A 658 22.53 29.56 -12.96
N LYS A 659 23.54 29.11 -13.68
CA LYS A 659 23.72 27.74 -14.19
C LYS A 659 23.86 26.72 -13.06
N ILE A 660 23.36 25.53 -13.37
CA ILE A 660 23.44 24.30 -12.58
C ILE A 660 24.90 23.85 -12.44
N SER A 661 25.38 23.73 -11.20
CA SER A 661 26.47 22.80 -10.84
C SER A 661 26.43 22.43 -9.35
N THR A 662 26.08 21.17 -9.10
CA THR A 662 26.35 20.28 -7.95
C THR A 662 25.92 20.67 -6.51
N PRO A 663 25.32 19.72 -5.76
CA PRO A 663 24.96 19.92 -4.35
C PRO A 663 26.14 19.59 -3.43
N VAL A 664 26.61 20.59 -2.69
CA VAL A 664 27.36 20.37 -1.45
C VAL A 664 26.38 20.59 -0.29
N VAL A 665 26.39 19.64 0.62
CA VAL A 665 25.54 19.55 1.81
C VAL A 665 26.03 20.58 2.84
N GLU A 666 25.20 21.57 3.18
CA GLU A 666 25.32 22.37 4.39
C GLU A 666 23.97 22.38 5.14
N GLU A 667 24.02 21.80 6.35
CA GLU A 667 23.27 22.10 7.58
C GLU A 667 21.76 22.44 7.52
N TYR A 668 20.94 21.52 8.02
CA TYR A 668 19.47 21.64 8.16
C TYR A 668 19.07 22.69 9.22
N VAL A 669 18.84 23.92 8.78
CA VAL A 669 17.85 24.84 9.38
C VAL A 669 16.74 25.00 8.36
N GLY A 670 15.49 24.73 8.77
CA GLY A 670 14.31 24.59 7.89
C GLY A 670 14.27 25.61 6.75
N ASP A 671 14.49 25.12 5.52
CA ASP A 671 14.57 25.94 4.33
C ASP A 671 13.24 26.65 4.07
N LYS A 672 13.25 27.98 4.11
CA LYS A 672 12.08 28.81 3.82
C LYS A 672 11.44 28.41 2.48
N ALA A 673 12.25 28.04 1.49
CA ALA A 673 11.76 27.62 0.18
C ALA A 673 10.90 26.35 0.23
N TYR A 674 11.18 25.42 1.16
CA TYR A 674 10.36 24.24 1.37
C TYR A 674 8.96 24.60 1.87
N TYR A 675 8.88 25.46 2.89
CA TYR A 675 7.61 25.91 3.45
C TYR A 675 6.84 26.83 2.51
N GLU A 676 7.52 27.69 1.77
CA GLU A 676 6.88 28.54 0.74
C GLU A 676 6.20 27.68 -0.33
N LYS A 677 6.81 26.56 -0.74
CA LYS A 677 6.21 25.64 -1.71
C LYS A 677 4.93 24.97 -1.20
N ILE A 678 4.85 24.67 0.09
CA ILE A 678 3.70 23.96 0.69
C ILE A 678 2.58 24.93 1.04
N TYR A 679 2.94 26.10 1.59
CA TYR A 679 2.00 27.00 2.24
C TYR A 679 1.61 28.21 1.39
N ASN A 680 2.16 28.39 0.18
CA ASN A 680 1.69 29.43 -0.73
C ASN A 680 0.29 29.10 -1.25
N ASN A 681 -0.64 30.05 -1.17
CA ASN A 681 -2.06 29.90 -1.49
C ASN A 681 -2.81 28.83 -0.66
N THR A 682 -2.27 28.41 0.48
CA THR A 682 -2.95 27.51 1.43
C THR A 682 -2.93 28.11 2.84
N GLN A 683 -3.76 27.57 3.74
CA GLN A 683 -3.80 27.96 5.15
C GLN A 683 -2.74 27.17 5.93
N ILE A 684 -2.16 27.74 7.00
CA ILE A 684 -1.27 26.98 7.89
C ILE A 684 -2.09 26.00 8.74
N LEU A 685 -3.23 26.48 9.25
CA LEU A 685 -4.23 25.68 9.96
C LEU A 685 -5.59 25.85 9.29
N LYS A 686 -6.34 24.76 9.14
CA LYS A 686 -7.74 24.81 8.69
C LYS A 686 -8.64 25.49 9.73
N THR A 687 -8.41 25.17 11.01
CA THR A 687 -9.06 25.79 12.17
C THR A 687 -8.06 25.90 13.31
N VAL A 688 -8.11 27.00 14.09
CA VAL A 688 -7.34 27.09 15.33
C VAL A 688 -7.98 26.16 16.38
N PRO A 689 -7.22 25.25 17.01
CA PRO A 689 -7.71 24.46 18.14
C PRO A 689 -8.22 25.35 19.27
N LEU A 690 -9.32 24.95 19.89
CA LEU A 690 -9.82 25.59 21.12
C LEU A 690 -9.20 24.96 22.36
N ASP A 691 -9.11 25.74 23.43
CA ASP A 691 -8.75 25.26 24.76
C ASP A 691 -9.76 24.18 25.19
N ALA A 692 -9.26 23.00 25.52
CA ALA A 692 -10.04 21.80 25.77
C ALA A 692 -10.91 21.90 27.03
N TYR A 693 -10.55 22.76 27.98
CA TYR A 693 -11.25 22.92 29.25
C TYR A 693 -12.35 23.98 29.17
N THR A 694 -12.08 25.07 28.47
CA THR A 694 -12.99 26.23 28.36
C THR A 694 -13.79 26.25 27.05
N ASN A 695 -13.40 25.42 26.08
CA ASN A 695 -13.92 25.43 24.71
C ASN A 695 -13.90 26.83 24.07
N SER A 696 -12.86 27.61 24.40
CA SER A 696 -12.67 28.99 23.96
C SER A 696 -11.30 29.16 23.29
N PRO A 697 -11.07 30.23 22.51
CA PRO A 697 -9.75 30.48 21.94
C PRO A 697 -8.68 30.64 23.02
N PHE A 698 -7.49 30.10 22.78
CA PHE A 698 -6.35 30.26 23.70
C PHE A 698 -5.98 31.72 23.92
N ALA A 699 -5.58 32.04 25.14
CA ALA A 699 -5.03 33.35 25.47
C ALA A 699 -3.62 33.51 24.86
N TYR A 700 -3.55 34.27 23.77
CA TYR A 700 -2.33 34.50 23.00
C TYR A 700 -1.92 35.97 23.03
N SER A 701 -0.63 36.23 23.20
CA SER A 701 -0.06 37.56 23.01
C SER A 701 1.33 37.50 22.38
N LYS A 702 1.61 38.40 21.46
CA LYS A 702 2.97 38.61 20.93
C LYS A 702 3.81 39.36 21.97
N SER A 703 5.00 38.87 22.26
CA SER A 703 5.94 39.43 23.24
C SER A 703 7.30 39.70 22.59
N GLY A 704 7.49 40.91 22.06
CA GLY A 704 8.73 41.29 21.35
C GLY A 704 8.95 40.45 20.08
N ASN A 705 10.08 39.74 20.01
CA ASN A 705 10.38 38.76 18.95
C ASN A 705 9.74 37.39 19.19
N GLY A 706 9.04 37.21 20.31
CA GLY A 706 8.38 35.98 20.70
C GLY A 706 6.87 36.09 20.92
N TYR A 707 6.30 35.10 21.62
CA TYR A 707 4.90 34.96 21.98
C TYR A 707 4.72 34.32 23.36
N LYS A 708 3.53 34.51 23.92
CA LYS A 708 3.02 33.80 25.08
C LYS A 708 1.69 33.19 24.71
N LEU A 709 1.55 31.90 24.95
CA LEU A 709 0.31 31.14 24.80
C LEU A 709 -0.03 30.51 26.16
N ALA A 710 -1.03 31.05 26.84
CA ALA A 710 -1.44 30.56 28.16
C ALA A 710 -2.52 29.49 28.04
N TYR A 711 -2.41 28.44 28.84
CA TYR A 711 -3.30 27.29 28.86
C TYR A 711 -3.34 26.65 30.26
N THR A 712 -4.41 25.93 30.56
CA THR A 712 -4.55 25.20 31.83
C THR A 712 -4.44 23.71 31.59
N LEU A 713 -3.77 22.98 32.47
CA LEU A 713 -3.61 21.55 32.33
C LEU A 713 -3.81 20.88 33.69
N THR A 714 -4.75 19.93 33.76
CA THR A 714 -5.05 19.16 34.96
C THR A 714 -5.03 17.68 34.65
N HIS A 715 -4.27 16.90 35.42
CA HIS A 715 -4.17 15.45 35.25
C HIS A 715 -4.90 14.68 36.35
N SER A 716 -5.20 13.42 36.07
CA SER A 716 -5.49 12.50 37.16
C SER A 716 -4.27 12.36 38.08
N ALA A 717 -4.52 12.05 39.35
CA ALA A 717 -3.44 11.80 40.29
C ALA A 717 -2.56 10.66 39.78
N TYR A 718 -1.23 10.82 39.87
CA TYR A 718 -0.30 9.79 39.45
C TYR A 718 -0.59 8.49 40.22
N LYS A 719 -0.85 7.43 39.45
CA LYS A 719 -1.04 6.09 39.99
C LYS A 719 0.32 5.42 40.06
N GLN A 720 0.76 5.07 41.27
CA GLN A 720 2.03 4.41 41.50
C GLN A 720 2.25 3.21 40.57
N GLY A 721 3.47 3.11 40.05
CA GLY A 721 3.87 2.10 39.06
C GLY A 721 3.45 2.37 37.61
N SER A 722 2.80 3.50 37.30
CA SER A 722 2.44 3.85 35.90
C SER A 722 3.62 4.45 35.13
N SER A 723 3.67 4.28 33.81
CA SER A 723 4.70 4.92 32.98
C SER A 723 4.79 6.45 33.20
N LEU A 724 6.02 6.93 33.48
CA LEU A 724 6.36 8.33 33.72
C LEU A 724 6.81 9.08 32.46
N SER A 725 7.20 8.36 31.40
CA SER A 725 7.73 8.91 30.15
C SER A 725 6.84 10.00 29.48
N PRO A 726 5.50 10.00 29.62
CA PRO A 726 4.66 11.08 29.11
C PRO A 726 4.82 12.42 29.85
N LEU A 727 5.29 12.42 31.09
CA LEU A 727 5.27 13.56 32.00
C LEU A 727 6.51 14.46 31.89
N PHE A 728 7.62 13.93 31.39
CA PHE A 728 8.90 14.63 31.37
C PHE A 728 9.62 14.57 30.02
N ASP A 729 10.54 15.50 29.83
CA ASP A 729 11.59 15.51 28.84
C ASP A 729 12.96 15.40 29.54
N ILE A 730 13.98 14.99 28.80
CA ILE A 730 15.34 14.84 29.32
C ILE A 730 16.17 16.02 28.82
N ASP A 731 16.79 16.75 29.74
CA ASP A 731 17.79 17.75 29.41
C ASP A 731 19.15 17.06 29.17
N TYR A 732 19.59 17.12 27.91
CA TYR A 732 20.87 16.58 27.46
C TYR A 732 22.00 17.62 27.47
N SER A 733 21.77 18.83 27.98
CA SER A 733 22.77 19.91 28.05
C SER A 733 24.05 19.48 28.77
N ASN A 734 23.94 18.55 29.73
CA ASN A 734 25.06 17.87 30.36
C ASN A 734 24.92 16.34 30.23
N PRO A 735 25.64 15.68 29.31
CA PRO A 735 25.53 14.23 29.11
C PRO A 735 26.02 13.39 30.30
N LYS A 736 26.72 13.99 31.28
CA LYS A 736 27.12 13.32 32.53
C LYS A 736 26.09 13.45 33.66
N GLN A 737 25.11 14.33 33.52
CA GLN A 737 24.07 14.62 34.50
C GLN A 737 22.78 14.91 33.74
N GLN A 738 22.19 13.86 33.17
CA GLN A 738 20.89 13.96 32.51
C GLN A 738 19.87 14.39 33.56
N LYS A 739 19.19 15.51 33.31
CA LYS A 739 18.21 16.06 34.25
C LYS A 739 16.81 15.82 33.72
N ILE A 740 15.94 15.29 34.58
CA ILE A 740 14.53 15.12 34.25
C ILE A 740 13.82 16.46 34.40
N ILE A 741 13.14 16.90 33.35
CA ILE A 741 12.38 18.16 33.31
C ILE A 741 10.93 17.85 32.96
N LEU A 742 10.00 18.25 33.82
CA LEU A 742 8.58 18.11 33.53
C LEU A 742 8.18 18.85 32.25
N ARG A 743 7.23 18.32 31.48
CA ARG A 743 6.73 19.01 30.27
C ARG A 743 5.84 20.21 30.62
N TYR A 744 5.14 20.12 31.74
CA TYR A 744 4.16 21.09 32.23
C TYR A 744 4.02 20.99 33.75
N VAL A 745 3.35 21.97 34.35
CA VAL A 745 2.93 21.96 35.75
C VAL A 745 1.41 21.78 35.86
N GLU A 746 0.93 21.30 37.00
CA GLU A 746 -0.51 21.27 37.28
C GLU A 746 -1.05 22.71 37.37
N GLY A 747 -2.15 23.00 36.64
CA GLY A 747 -2.79 24.30 36.58
C GLY A 747 -2.32 25.17 35.40
N LEU A 748 -2.08 26.46 35.66
CA LEU A 748 -1.74 27.44 34.62
C LEU A 748 -0.32 27.24 34.08
N ASN A 749 -0.21 27.17 32.77
CA ASN A 749 1.04 27.06 32.02
C ASN A 749 1.11 28.14 30.93
N THR A 750 2.32 28.52 30.56
CA THR A 750 2.63 29.44 29.46
C THR A 750 3.61 28.80 28.51
N ALA A 751 3.19 28.54 27.27
CA ALA A 751 4.09 28.12 26.20
C ALA A 751 4.72 29.32 25.48
N ASN A 752 5.96 29.12 25.04
CA ASN A 752 6.70 30.04 24.17
C ASN A 752 7.49 29.27 23.11
N GLU A 753 8.46 29.91 22.46
CA GLU A 753 9.26 29.36 21.36
C GLU A 753 10.07 28.16 21.79
N LEU A 754 10.57 28.19 23.02
CA LEU A 754 11.53 27.23 23.54
C LEU A 754 10.85 26.18 24.42
N ASN A 755 9.83 26.58 25.18
CA ASN A 755 9.26 25.75 26.25
C ASN A 755 7.76 25.52 26.03
N LEU A 756 7.31 24.30 26.32
CA LEU A 756 5.89 23.99 26.45
C LEU A 756 5.30 24.66 27.70
N SER A 757 6.06 24.75 28.78
CA SER A 757 5.69 25.45 30.01
C SER A 757 6.88 26.21 30.55
N VAL A 758 6.74 27.53 30.71
CA VAL A 758 7.77 28.38 31.33
C VAL A 758 7.81 28.16 32.85
N GLU A 759 6.67 27.84 33.45
CA GLU A 759 6.49 27.63 34.88
C GLU A 759 7.29 26.41 35.39
N VAL A 760 7.50 25.41 34.52
CA VAL A 760 8.40 24.28 34.79
C VAL A 760 9.80 24.77 35.14
N LEU A 761 10.34 25.77 34.43
CA LEU A 761 11.72 26.22 34.61
C LEU A 761 11.98 26.74 36.02
N ASP A 762 10.97 27.31 36.67
CA ASP A 762 11.07 27.76 38.06
C ASP A 762 10.90 26.60 39.04
N ARG A 763 9.95 25.68 38.77
CA ARG A 763 9.68 24.54 39.66
C ARG A 763 10.77 23.46 39.65
N SER A 764 11.50 23.33 38.54
CA SER A 764 12.57 22.33 38.39
C SER A 764 13.95 22.80 38.91
N LYS A 765 14.03 23.94 39.61
CA LYS A 765 15.30 24.49 40.14
C LYS A 765 15.81 23.75 41.38
N ILE A 766 14.91 23.21 42.19
CA ILE A 766 15.23 22.56 43.46
C ILE A 766 15.26 21.05 43.24
N ASP A 767 16.36 20.44 43.65
CA ASP A 767 16.66 19.00 43.66
C ASP A 767 17.52 18.80 44.93
N THR A 768 16.87 18.37 46.00
CA THR A 768 17.40 18.44 47.37
C THR A 768 18.46 17.37 47.63
N ASP A 769 18.31 16.17 47.09
CA ASP A 769 19.28 15.10 47.25
C ASP A 769 20.29 15.01 46.09
N VAL A 770 20.07 15.74 44.99
CA VAL A 770 20.97 15.84 43.83
C VAL A 770 21.12 14.50 43.12
N ASP A 771 20.01 13.81 42.90
CA ASP A 771 19.94 12.59 42.11
C ASP A 771 19.55 12.84 40.64
N GLY A 772 19.04 14.04 40.31
CA GLY A 772 18.61 14.43 38.97
C GLY A 772 17.09 14.51 38.77
N VAL A 773 16.28 14.21 39.79
CA VAL A 773 14.83 14.40 39.85
C VAL A 773 14.50 15.65 40.67
N PRO A 774 13.76 16.64 40.14
CA PRO A 774 13.40 17.82 40.93
C PRO A 774 12.38 17.50 42.05
N ASP A 775 12.50 18.15 43.23
CA ASP A 775 11.63 17.94 44.40
C ASP A 775 10.13 17.99 44.05
N PHE A 776 9.75 18.91 43.17
CA PHE A 776 8.35 19.05 42.75
C PHE A 776 7.86 17.84 41.94
N PHE A 777 8.73 17.24 41.12
CA PHE A 777 8.38 16.04 40.39
C PHE A 777 8.30 14.84 41.32
N GLU A 778 9.21 14.73 42.29
CA GLU A 778 9.18 13.71 43.33
C GLU A 778 7.91 13.78 44.19
N ASP A 779 7.52 14.99 44.61
CA ASP A 779 6.25 15.21 45.32
C ASP A 779 5.04 14.78 44.47
N TYR A 780 5.10 14.91 43.14
CA TYR A 780 4.04 14.49 42.21
C TYR A 780 3.98 12.96 42.03
N ILE A 781 5.14 12.29 41.91
CA ILE A 781 5.22 10.84 41.71
C ILE A 781 5.25 10.05 43.02
N GLY A 782 5.35 10.73 44.15
CA GLY A 782 5.34 10.14 45.48
C GLY A 782 6.67 9.49 45.90
N THR A 783 7.80 9.94 45.36
CA THR A 783 9.15 9.57 45.80
C THR A 783 9.65 10.51 46.91
N ASN A 784 10.81 10.22 47.49
CA ASN A 784 11.34 10.94 48.65
C ASN A 784 12.51 11.85 48.28
N LYS A 785 12.23 13.15 48.12
CA LYS A 785 13.19 14.22 47.83
C LYS A 785 14.42 14.40 48.72
N PHE A 786 14.49 13.65 49.82
CA PHE A 786 15.65 13.65 50.71
C PHE A 786 16.51 12.39 50.53
N LYS A 787 16.20 11.52 49.56
CA LYS A 787 16.84 10.24 49.32
C LYS A 787 16.94 9.95 47.82
N LYS A 788 18.19 9.89 47.34
CA LYS A 788 18.49 9.51 45.95
C LYS A 788 17.87 8.21 45.50
N ASP A 789 17.68 7.28 46.43
CA ASP A 789 17.15 5.94 46.24
C ASP A 789 16.01 5.80 47.26
N THR A 790 14.77 6.00 46.77
CA THR A 790 13.58 6.07 47.61
C THR A 790 13.23 4.73 48.22
N ASP A 791 13.35 3.64 47.45
CA ASP A 791 12.94 2.30 47.86
C ASP A 791 14.09 1.45 48.46
N GLY A 792 15.33 1.92 48.31
CA GLY A 792 16.53 1.35 48.90
C GLY A 792 17.09 0.14 48.15
N ASP A 793 16.76 -0.03 46.87
CA ASP A 793 17.17 -1.20 46.07
C ASP A 793 18.58 -1.09 45.46
N GLY A 794 19.22 0.09 45.58
CA GLY A 794 20.56 0.38 45.11
C GLY A 794 20.64 1.15 43.79
N TYR A 795 19.50 1.49 43.17
CA TYR A 795 19.41 2.40 42.03
C TYR A 795 18.84 3.75 42.46
N SER A 796 19.26 4.85 41.84
CA SER A 796 18.65 6.14 42.15
C SER A 796 17.32 6.32 41.43
N ASP A 797 16.41 7.11 41.99
CA ASP A 797 15.09 7.38 41.40
C ASP A 797 15.24 7.87 39.95
N SER A 798 16.21 8.76 39.68
CA SER A 798 16.53 9.20 38.33
C SER A 798 16.95 8.06 37.37
N GLN A 799 17.75 7.10 37.83
CA GLN A 799 18.20 5.96 37.02
C GLN A 799 17.04 5.02 36.70
N GLU A 800 16.15 4.83 37.66
CA GLU A 800 14.97 4.00 37.49
C GLU A 800 13.99 4.64 36.52
N ILE A 801 13.69 5.93 36.68
CA ILE A 801 12.81 6.67 35.78
C ILE A 801 13.35 6.63 34.33
N LEU A 802 14.66 6.82 34.13
CA LEU A 802 15.30 6.78 32.81
C LEU A 802 15.36 5.36 32.20
N SER A 803 15.22 4.31 33.02
CA SER A 803 15.26 2.90 32.59
C SER A 803 13.89 2.22 32.53
N ASP A 804 12.80 2.98 32.70
CA ASP A 804 11.41 2.49 32.85
C ASP A 804 11.24 1.51 34.05
N SER A 805 12.02 1.70 35.11
CA SER A 805 11.91 0.97 36.39
C SER A 805 11.14 1.81 37.43
N ASN A 806 10.59 1.16 38.45
CA ASN A 806 9.70 1.82 39.40
C ASN A 806 10.46 2.44 40.59
N PRO A 807 10.57 3.77 40.70
CA PRO A 807 11.41 4.43 41.72
C PRO A 807 10.88 4.35 43.16
N SER A 808 9.80 3.60 43.39
CA SER A 808 9.15 3.50 44.70
C SER A 808 8.80 2.06 45.06
N GLY A 809 9.37 1.09 44.34
CA GLY A 809 9.25 -0.33 44.66
C GLY A 809 9.66 -1.23 43.50
N ALA A 810 9.73 -2.53 43.76
CA ALA A 810 10.23 -3.50 42.78
C ALA A 810 9.48 -3.51 41.42
N GLY A 811 10.25 -3.68 40.35
CA GLY A 811 9.75 -4.03 39.01
C GLY A 811 9.85 -2.90 37.99
N ARG A 812 9.27 -3.15 36.81
CA ARG A 812 9.19 -2.14 35.74
C ARG A 812 7.91 -1.34 35.87
N LEU A 813 7.95 -0.07 35.47
CA LEU A 813 6.75 0.73 35.30
C LEU A 813 5.82 0.03 34.29
N GLU A 814 4.52 0.03 34.60
CA GLU A 814 3.49 -0.41 33.68
C GLU A 814 3.54 0.47 32.44
N LYS A 815 4.12 -0.08 31.37
CA LYS A 815 3.88 0.46 30.04
C LYS A 815 2.40 0.23 29.77
N LYS A 816 1.59 1.30 29.81
CA LYS A 816 0.34 1.29 29.05
C LYS A 816 0.78 0.99 27.64
N SER A 817 0.58 -0.24 27.19
CA SER A 817 0.74 -0.60 25.81
C SER A 817 -0.18 0.37 25.07
N SER A 818 0.41 1.34 24.37
CA SER A 818 -0.31 2.13 23.40
C SER A 818 -0.72 1.15 22.32
N ASN A 819 -1.84 0.45 22.52
CA ASN A 819 -2.42 -0.54 21.62
C ASN A 819 -2.87 0.09 20.28
N PHE A 820 -2.43 1.33 19.99
CA PHE A 820 -2.88 2.19 18.91
C PHE A 820 -1.74 2.61 17.96
N ASN A 821 -0.62 1.87 17.93
CA ASN A 821 0.26 1.90 16.75
C ASN A 821 -0.30 0.93 15.69
N PHE A 822 -1.46 1.27 15.13
CA PHE A 822 -1.90 0.74 13.84
C PHE A 822 -1.30 1.54 12.72
#